data_AF-A0A4R5ECK1-F1
#
_entry.id   AF-A0A4R5ECK1-F1
#
_cell.length_a   1.000
_cell.length_b   1.000
_cell.length_c   1.000
_cell.angle_alpha   90.00
_cell.angle_beta   90.00
_cell.angle_gamma   90.00
#
_symmetry.space_group_name_H-M   'P 1'
#
loop_
_entity.id
_entity.type
_entity.pdbx_description
1 polymer ?
#
loop_
_entity_poly.entity_id
_entity_poly.type
_entity_poly.pdbx_seq_one_letter_code
_entity_poly.pdbx_strand_id
1 'polypeptide(L)'
;MVILPSHRVNAGGGGFHVIRSRPAGTGAEGTEPPRADVDLTKARACWTDRDTVAWQVEPSLRHTLAFSAGGGIALRGGELTGDPRLIRLAPGAMSEEQRRRWPHLASFTALTVDPRDAGLVRDALRGQVVAVERDAGGTLLAATGVQLPGVLDDVYAEAATARLGPAGRLVPRLAVWAPTARTVELALYAPGSDRRRTHRMRRDDRTGVWSVRGWPTWWGSEYTFLVTVYSPRHGGIVTNEVTDPYSLAVVPGGARSRLVDLDAAALKPRGWDRLAKPAAVPQHRASIYELHVRDFSASDATVPAALRGTYAAFCGDGAGMRELRALAADGLTHVHLLPVFDFATVPERAADRTEPACDLAAFPPASERQQECVAETAATDSYNWGYDPLHYTVPEGSYATDPDERTKEFRGMVAGLNRAGLRVVMDVVYNHTFSTEVLDPVVPGYYHRLLDDGTVATSTCCAGTAPEHTMMGRLIVDSVVTWATRYKVDGFRFDLMGHHPKAGMLAVRAALDALTSREDGVDGKSIILYGEGWNFGEVAFDARFEQATQANLAGTGIGTFTDRLRDAVRGGGPFDADPRVQGFGSGLAGAPNGAPVNGGEAEQRARLAACTELVQVGLTGSLRDYVLPSGRKGCEVGYNGSPAGYTAAPGEAVAYVDAHDNETLFDALAYKLPQRTPMADRVRMQLLSLATVLLAQGTAFVHAGSERLRSKSLDRNSYDSGDWFNRLLWDCSQGNGFGGGLPPRAGNEAAWPYARRLLEDPGLRPDCAAVNACRAGFGELLRIRASSPAFALGAAAEVRRRLSFPGSAEGVITMHIDTTGLDPRWTSVTVVFNATPYAHTQAMPGLAGRAGSLHPVQRRSADPVVRGSAFDPATGALSVPERTVAVFVTAG
;
A
#
# COMPACT_ATOMS: atom_id res chain seq x y z
N MET A 1 1.65 -8.92 6.76
CA MET A 1 2.29 -8.88 5.43
C MET A 1 3.37 -7.82 5.34
N VAL A 2 3.35 -6.79 6.19
CA VAL A 2 4.32 -5.70 6.11
C VAL A 2 5.58 -6.07 6.86
N ILE A 3 6.72 -6.13 6.17
CA ILE A 3 8.01 -5.93 6.83
C ILE A 3 8.14 -4.42 6.99
N LEU A 4 7.69 -3.91 8.14
CA LEU A 4 7.74 -2.49 8.46
C LEU A 4 9.22 -2.03 8.44
N PRO A 5 9.55 -0.89 7.81
CA PRO A 5 10.89 -0.33 7.89
C PRO A 5 11.25 -0.13 9.36
N SER A 6 12.31 -0.83 9.80
CA SER A 6 12.84 -0.66 11.14
C SER A 6 13.64 0.64 11.17
N HIS A 7 12.97 1.78 11.31
CA HIS A 7 13.67 3.00 11.69
C HIS A 7 14.25 2.78 13.09
N ARG A 8 15.53 3.16 13.27
CA ARG A 8 16.23 3.10 14.56
C ARG A 8 15.52 4.00 15.58
N VAL A 9 14.55 3.44 16.28
CA VAL A 9 14.17 3.85 17.63
C VAL A 9 14.74 2.77 18.54
N ASN A 10 15.60 3.15 19.48
CA ASN A 10 16.27 2.27 20.43
C ASN A 10 15.34 1.15 20.96
N ALA A 11 15.51 -0.07 20.47
CA ALA A 11 14.74 -1.22 20.89
C ALA A 11 15.35 -1.82 22.16
N GLY A 12 14.81 -1.40 23.32
CA GLY A 12 14.79 -2.28 24.49
C GLY A 12 13.82 -3.43 24.19
N GLY A 13 14.32 -4.66 24.25
CA GLY A 13 13.55 -5.86 23.92
C GLY A 13 12.34 -6.05 24.85
N GLY A 14 11.17 -6.29 24.27
CA GLY A 14 9.98 -6.74 24.97
C GLY A 14 9.08 -7.52 24.00
N GLY A 15 9.01 -8.83 24.20
CA GLY A 15 8.15 -9.72 23.42
C GLY A 15 6.66 -9.41 23.63
N PHE A 16 5.88 -9.49 22.55
CA PHE A 16 4.45 -9.32 22.57
C PHE A 16 3.77 -10.52 23.25
N HIS A 17 3.24 -10.31 24.45
CA HIS A 17 2.31 -11.23 25.09
C HIS A 17 0.89 -10.68 25.00
N VAL A 18 -0.02 -11.53 24.49
CA VAL A 18 -1.47 -11.38 24.58
C VAL A 18 -1.87 -11.31 26.05
N ILE A 19 -2.31 -10.14 26.53
CA ILE A 19 -2.88 -10.01 27.88
C ILE A 19 -4.31 -10.57 27.84
N ARG A 20 -4.47 -11.79 28.33
CA ARG A 20 -5.77 -12.31 28.79
C ARG A 20 -6.18 -11.56 30.06
N SER A 21 -7.47 -11.24 30.12
CA SER A 21 -8.23 -10.76 31.28
C SER A 21 -7.71 -11.28 32.63
N ARG A 22 -7.51 -10.37 33.60
CA ARG A 22 -7.22 -10.70 35.01
C ARG A 22 -8.35 -11.56 35.61
N PRO A 23 -8.07 -12.62 36.38
CA PRO A 23 -9.08 -13.29 37.18
C PRO A 23 -9.40 -12.49 38.44
N ALA A 24 -10.68 -12.49 38.83
CA ALA A 24 -11.17 -11.91 40.07
C ALA A 24 -10.57 -12.64 41.29
N GLY A 25 -9.86 -11.92 42.14
CA GLY A 25 -9.38 -12.39 43.44
C GLY A 25 -10.11 -11.66 44.56
N THR A 26 -10.84 -12.41 45.38
CA THR A 26 -11.40 -11.97 46.66
C THR A 26 -10.31 -12.01 47.74
N GLY A 27 -10.10 -10.91 48.44
CA GLY A 27 -9.25 -10.86 49.63
C GLY A 27 -9.20 -9.44 50.19
N ALA A 28 -9.85 -9.22 51.34
CA ALA A 28 -9.85 -7.95 52.05
C ALA A 28 -8.56 -7.79 52.87
N GLU A 29 -7.84 -6.68 52.68
CA GLU A 29 -6.96 -6.07 53.69
C GLU A 29 -6.50 -4.67 53.23
N GLY A 30 -6.72 -3.66 54.08
CA GLY A 30 -6.03 -2.35 54.08
C GLY A 30 -6.12 -1.45 52.85
N THR A 31 -7.16 -0.63 52.75
CA THR A 31 -7.23 0.45 51.74
C THR A 31 -6.28 1.60 52.08
N GLU A 32 -5.09 1.63 51.46
CA GLU A 32 -4.45 2.90 51.13
C GLU A 32 -5.43 3.75 50.30
N PRO A 33 -5.49 5.09 50.48
CA PRO A 33 -6.29 5.92 49.61
C PRO A 33 -5.85 5.70 48.15
N PRO A 34 -6.77 5.63 47.18
CA PRO A 34 -6.41 5.47 45.77
C PRO A 34 -5.41 6.57 45.41
N ARG A 35 -4.22 6.16 44.97
CA ARG A 35 -3.15 7.07 44.57
C ARG A 35 -3.68 7.93 43.42
N ALA A 36 -3.64 9.26 43.58
CA ALA A 36 -4.18 10.19 42.60
C ALA A 36 -3.54 9.94 41.21
N ASP A 37 -4.35 9.71 40.19
CA ASP A 37 -3.94 9.44 38.81
C ASP A 37 -3.87 10.74 38.02
N VAL A 38 -2.85 11.53 38.32
CA VAL A 38 -2.66 12.89 37.80
C VAL A 38 -1.46 12.93 36.87
N ASP A 39 -1.71 12.97 35.56
CA ASP A 39 -0.69 13.02 34.52
C ASP A 39 -1.16 13.88 33.33
N LEU A 40 -0.70 15.14 33.32
CA LEU A 40 -0.99 16.10 32.26
C LEU A 40 -0.16 15.88 30.98
N THR A 41 0.80 14.94 31.00
CA THR A 41 1.57 14.54 29.80
C THR A 41 0.84 13.52 28.95
N LYS A 42 -0.24 12.93 29.48
CA LYS A 42 -1.16 12.01 28.79
C LYS A 42 -2.45 12.72 28.45
N ALA A 43 -3.20 12.14 27.52
CA ALA A 43 -4.57 12.54 27.21
C ALA A 43 -5.51 11.32 27.21
N ARG A 44 -6.05 10.99 28.39
CA ARG A 44 -6.88 9.77 28.60
C ARG A 44 -8.38 10.00 28.52
N ALA A 45 -8.82 11.26 28.43
CA ALA A 45 -10.22 11.61 28.18
C ALA A 45 -10.43 11.94 26.69
N CYS A 46 -11.54 11.50 26.12
CA CYS A 46 -11.88 11.72 24.71
C CYS A 46 -13.15 12.58 24.61
N TRP A 47 -13.06 13.77 24.04
CA TRP A 47 -14.21 14.64 23.80
C TRP A 47 -14.82 14.31 22.44
N THR A 48 -15.91 13.54 22.45
CA THR A 48 -16.43 12.85 21.26
C THR A 48 -17.40 13.69 20.43
N ASP A 49 -18.10 14.65 21.04
CA ASP A 49 -18.91 15.70 20.40
C ASP A 49 -19.12 16.87 21.39
N ARG A 50 -19.84 17.93 20.99
CA ARG A 50 -20.06 19.12 21.85
C ARG A 50 -20.65 18.82 23.22
N ASP A 51 -21.35 17.69 23.38
CA ASP A 51 -22.09 17.36 24.59
C ASP A 51 -21.45 16.20 25.37
N THR A 52 -20.51 15.43 24.81
CA THR A 52 -20.10 14.15 25.40
C THR A 52 -18.58 14.00 25.54
N VAL A 53 -18.13 13.60 26.72
CA VAL A 53 -16.75 13.20 27.03
C VAL A 53 -16.76 11.74 27.48
N ALA A 54 -15.95 10.91 26.85
CA ALA A 54 -15.71 9.52 27.24
C ALA A 54 -14.40 9.43 28.05
N TRP A 55 -14.47 8.91 29.27
CA TRP A 55 -13.30 8.81 30.16
C TRP A 55 -13.45 7.62 31.11
N GLN A 56 -12.36 6.89 31.42
CA GLN A 56 -12.38 5.77 32.37
C GLN A 56 -12.30 6.30 33.81
N VAL A 57 -13.44 6.65 34.38
CA VAL A 57 -13.58 7.28 35.70
C VAL A 57 -14.82 6.83 36.45
N GLU A 58 -14.85 7.07 37.76
CA GLU A 58 -15.96 6.72 38.63
C GLU A 58 -17.14 7.68 38.42
N PRO A 59 -18.29 7.24 37.88
CA PRO A 59 -19.38 8.15 37.50
C PRO A 59 -20.01 8.92 38.67
N SER A 60 -19.82 8.47 39.92
CA SER A 60 -20.40 9.11 41.10
C SER A 60 -19.62 10.33 41.62
N LEU A 61 -18.40 10.55 41.10
CA LEU A 61 -17.53 11.64 41.49
C LEU A 61 -17.84 12.94 40.73
N ARG A 62 -17.13 14.03 41.05
CA ARG A 62 -17.29 15.32 40.37
C ARG A 62 -16.31 15.42 39.22
N HIS A 63 -16.82 15.56 38.00
CA HIS A 63 -15.99 15.72 36.80
C HIS A 63 -16.14 17.11 36.18
N THR A 64 -15.04 17.65 35.69
CA THR A 64 -15.03 18.92 34.94
C THR A 64 -14.01 18.86 33.82
N LEU A 65 -14.20 19.69 32.78
CA LEU A 65 -13.11 20.11 31.91
C LEU A 65 -12.59 21.46 32.39
N ALA A 66 -11.34 21.50 32.83
CA ALA A 66 -10.62 22.72 33.11
C ALA A 66 -9.94 23.21 31.82
N PHE A 67 -10.16 24.46 31.43
CA PHE A 67 -9.54 25.02 30.24
C PHE A 67 -8.94 26.41 30.42
N SER A 68 -7.87 26.69 29.68
CA SER A 68 -7.18 27.97 29.65
C SER A 68 -6.84 28.39 28.22
N ALA A 69 -7.31 29.57 27.81
CA ALA A 69 -7.05 30.13 26.49
C ALA A 69 -5.56 30.47 26.26
N GLY A 70 -4.80 30.74 27.32
CA GLY A 70 -3.37 31.00 27.27
C GLY A 70 -2.49 29.77 27.52
N GLY A 71 -3.10 28.62 27.85
CA GLY A 71 -2.39 27.51 28.48
C GLY A 71 -2.01 27.81 29.94
N GLY A 72 -1.05 27.07 30.48
CA GLY A 72 -0.50 27.30 31.83
C GLY A 72 -1.23 26.55 32.96
N ILE A 73 -2.20 25.70 32.65
CA ILE A 73 -2.71 24.72 33.63
C ILE A 73 -1.57 23.76 33.93
N ALA A 74 -1.17 23.72 35.20
CA ALA A 74 -0.08 22.88 35.69
C ALA A 74 -0.42 22.31 37.06
N LEU A 75 0.22 21.18 37.39
CA LEU A 75 0.12 20.56 38.70
C LEU A 75 1.19 21.14 39.63
N ARG A 76 0.79 21.73 40.77
CA ARG A 76 1.71 22.15 41.83
C ARG A 76 1.14 21.80 43.19
N GLY A 77 1.93 21.13 44.04
CA GLY A 77 1.49 20.78 45.40
C GLY A 77 0.27 19.86 45.45
N GLY A 78 0.07 19.02 44.43
CA GLY A 78 -1.10 18.12 44.34
C GLY A 78 -2.37 18.77 43.81
N GLU A 79 -2.33 20.05 43.40
CA GLU A 79 -3.49 20.79 42.90
C GLU A 79 -3.24 21.45 41.53
N LEU A 80 -4.33 21.70 40.80
CA LEU A 80 -4.27 22.42 39.53
C LEU A 80 -4.10 23.92 39.77
N THR A 81 -3.18 24.54 39.02
CA THR A 81 -2.90 25.98 39.03
C THR A 81 -3.23 26.60 37.67
N GLY A 82 -3.11 27.93 37.56
CA GLY A 82 -3.34 28.66 36.30
C GLY A 82 -4.75 29.23 36.11
N ASP A 83 -5.57 29.25 37.17
CA ASP A 83 -6.94 29.81 37.22
C ASP A 83 -7.82 29.40 36.01
N PRO A 84 -8.04 28.09 35.79
CA PRO A 84 -8.77 27.61 34.64
C PRO A 84 -10.27 27.94 34.72
N ARG A 85 -10.87 28.19 33.57
CA ARG A 85 -12.34 28.16 33.44
C ARG A 85 -12.80 26.70 33.46
N LEU A 86 -13.97 26.45 34.02
CA LEU A 86 -14.49 25.09 34.18
C LEU A 86 -15.74 24.89 33.33
N ILE A 87 -15.82 23.72 32.69
CA ILE A 87 -17.04 23.16 32.10
C ILE A 87 -17.47 22.00 32.99
N ARG A 88 -18.66 22.08 33.57
CA ARG A 88 -19.21 21.00 34.40
C ARG A 88 -19.59 19.82 33.53
N LEU A 89 -19.28 18.64 34.03
CA LEU A 89 -19.69 17.38 33.44
C LEU A 89 -20.61 16.64 34.40
N ALA A 90 -21.69 16.06 33.87
CA ALA A 90 -22.63 15.22 34.60
C ALA A 90 -22.58 13.79 34.05
N PRO A 91 -22.91 12.75 34.85
CA PRO A 91 -23.02 11.40 34.33
C PRO A 91 -24.05 11.32 33.20
N GLY A 92 -23.67 10.67 32.11
CA GLY A 92 -24.50 10.51 30.92
C GLY A 92 -24.35 9.11 30.32
N ALA A 93 -24.79 8.98 29.07
CA ALA A 93 -24.64 7.77 28.28
C ALA A 93 -24.33 8.13 26.84
N MET A 94 -23.46 7.37 26.18
CA MET A 94 -23.33 7.45 24.73
C MET A 94 -24.64 6.96 24.08
N SER A 95 -25.06 7.63 23.02
CA SER A 95 -26.06 7.12 22.07
C SER A 95 -25.53 5.91 21.32
N GLU A 96 -26.44 5.17 20.66
CA GLU A 96 -26.05 4.06 19.81
C GLU A 96 -25.19 4.53 18.62
N GLU A 97 -25.48 5.71 18.08
CA GLU A 97 -24.70 6.31 17.00
C GLU A 97 -23.26 6.62 17.43
N GLN A 98 -23.08 7.23 18.62
CA GLN A 98 -21.75 7.50 19.15
C GLN A 98 -20.97 6.20 19.42
N ARG A 99 -21.62 5.15 19.94
CA ARG A 99 -20.97 3.83 20.13
C ARG A 99 -20.55 3.19 18.81
N ARG A 100 -21.32 3.38 17.73
CA ARG A 100 -20.93 2.91 16.38
C ARG A 100 -19.81 3.72 15.78
N ARG A 101 -19.77 5.04 16.02
CA ARG A 101 -18.69 5.92 15.55
C ARG A 101 -17.38 5.70 16.31
N TRP A 102 -17.47 5.40 17.60
CA TRP A 102 -16.33 5.25 18.50
C TRP A 102 -16.40 3.91 19.29
N PRO A 103 -16.35 2.74 18.63
CA PRO A 103 -16.55 1.44 19.26
C PRO A 103 -15.56 1.17 20.41
N HIS A 104 -14.30 1.54 20.25
CA HIS A 104 -13.27 1.45 21.29
C HIS A 104 -13.57 2.28 22.56
N LEU A 105 -14.41 3.31 22.48
CA LEU A 105 -14.81 4.13 23.62
C LEU A 105 -16.13 3.66 24.26
N ALA A 106 -16.80 2.66 23.68
CA ALA A 106 -18.15 2.27 24.10
C ALA A 106 -18.23 1.76 25.55
N SER A 107 -17.12 1.27 26.11
CA SER A 107 -17.01 0.82 27.50
C SER A 107 -16.61 1.91 28.49
N PHE A 108 -16.29 3.12 28.02
CA PHE A 108 -15.85 4.22 28.88
C PHE A 108 -17.05 4.86 29.57
N THR A 109 -16.82 5.50 30.73
CA THR A 109 -17.84 6.33 31.37
C THR A 109 -18.12 7.53 30.47
N ALA A 110 -19.39 7.70 30.10
CA ALA A 110 -19.85 8.85 29.36
C ALA A 110 -20.25 9.97 30.31
N LEU A 111 -19.70 11.15 30.09
CA LEU A 111 -19.96 12.36 30.85
C LEU A 111 -20.52 13.42 29.90
N THR A 112 -21.62 14.05 30.28
CA THR A 112 -22.33 15.04 29.48
C THR A 112 -21.97 16.45 29.93
N VAL A 113 -21.68 17.34 28.99
CA VAL A 113 -21.48 18.78 29.23
C VAL A 113 -22.76 19.39 29.80
N ASP A 114 -22.64 20.09 30.92
CA ASP A 114 -23.78 20.78 31.53
C ASP A 114 -24.33 21.85 30.55
N PRO A 115 -25.63 21.87 30.24
CA PRO A 115 -26.21 22.83 29.30
C PRO A 115 -25.93 24.31 29.65
N ARG A 116 -25.69 24.62 30.93
CA ARG A 116 -25.34 25.98 31.37
C ARG A 116 -23.95 26.41 30.91
N ASP A 117 -23.07 25.44 30.62
CA ASP A 117 -21.69 25.66 30.19
C ASP A 117 -21.48 25.38 28.68
N ALA A 118 -22.53 25.03 27.94
CA ALA A 118 -22.46 24.73 26.50
C ALA A 118 -21.85 25.87 25.66
N GLY A 119 -22.04 27.13 26.07
CA GLY A 119 -21.43 28.30 25.43
C GLY A 119 -19.89 28.34 25.54
N LEU A 120 -19.29 27.55 26.43
CA LEU A 120 -17.85 27.51 26.68
C LEU A 120 -17.09 26.52 25.80
N VAL A 121 -17.79 25.60 25.13
CA VAL A 121 -17.16 24.54 24.33
C VAL A 121 -16.23 25.12 23.26
N ARG A 122 -16.71 26.07 22.45
CA ARG A 122 -15.90 26.69 21.38
C ARG A 122 -14.69 27.46 21.91
N ASP A 123 -14.82 28.07 23.09
CA ASP A 123 -13.71 28.77 23.75
C ASP A 123 -12.62 27.79 24.19
N ALA A 124 -13.02 26.64 24.75
CA ALA A 124 -12.10 25.62 25.26
C ALA A 124 -11.24 25.00 24.15
N LEU A 125 -11.82 24.76 22.97
CA LEU A 125 -11.13 24.10 21.83
C LEU A 125 -9.94 24.89 21.27
N ARG A 126 -9.73 26.14 21.67
CA ARG A 126 -8.62 27.00 21.19
C ARG A 126 -7.53 27.23 22.24
N GLY A 127 -7.56 26.46 23.33
CA GLY A 127 -6.63 26.54 24.45
C GLY A 127 -6.23 25.17 24.98
N GLN A 128 -5.63 25.16 26.17
CA GLN A 128 -5.37 23.93 26.91
C GLN A 128 -6.66 23.42 27.54
N VAL A 129 -6.93 22.12 27.42
CA VAL A 129 -8.07 21.45 28.07
C VAL A 129 -7.56 20.25 28.87
N VAL A 130 -8.01 20.14 30.11
CA VAL A 130 -7.68 19.08 31.07
C VAL A 130 -8.98 18.51 31.63
N ALA A 131 -9.17 17.20 31.56
CA ALA A 131 -10.23 16.51 32.28
C ALA A 131 -9.82 16.31 33.74
N VAL A 132 -10.72 16.59 34.67
CA VAL A 132 -10.45 16.64 36.11
C VAL A 132 -11.53 15.87 36.86
N GLU A 133 -11.11 14.99 37.76
CA GLU A 133 -11.97 14.27 38.71
C GLU A 133 -11.65 14.70 40.14
N ARG A 134 -12.70 15.01 40.91
CA ARG A 134 -12.60 15.36 42.33
C ARG A 134 -13.61 14.59 43.16
N ASP A 135 -13.24 14.35 44.42
CA ASP A 135 -14.17 13.82 45.41
C ASP A 135 -15.24 14.85 45.84
N ALA A 136 -16.14 14.45 46.73
CA ALA A 136 -17.18 15.33 47.27
C ALA A 136 -16.61 16.49 48.13
N GLY A 137 -15.44 16.30 48.74
CA GLY A 137 -14.71 17.31 49.52
C GLY A 137 -13.90 18.29 48.66
N GLY A 138 -13.77 18.02 47.36
CA GLY A 138 -13.01 18.82 46.41
C GLY A 138 -11.57 18.39 46.23
N THR A 139 -11.11 17.27 46.79
CA THR A 139 -9.75 16.75 46.60
C THR A 139 -9.55 16.31 45.15
N LEU A 140 -8.42 16.68 44.55
CA LEU A 140 -8.03 16.20 43.21
C LEU A 140 -7.70 14.70 43.23
N LEU A 141 -8.41 13.92 42.40
CA LEU A 141 -8.20 12.47 42.29
C LEU A 141 -7.57 12.06 40.96
N ALA A 142 -7.97 12.71 39.86
CA ALA A 142 -7.35 12.49 38.55
C ALA A 142 -7.30 13.77 37.74
N ALA A 143 -6.26 13.92 36.92
CA ALA A 143 -6.22 14.94 35.87
C ALA A 143 -5.41 14.48 34.66
N THR A 144 -5.94 14.71 33.46
CA THR A 144 -5.31 14.29 32.19
C THR A 144 -5.70 15.24 31.06
N GLY A 145 -4.89 15.30 30.00
CA GLY A 145 -5.26 16.00 28.77
C GLY A 145 -6.50 15.39 28.10
N VAL A 146 -7.03 16.11 27.11
CA VAL A 146 -8.25 15.69 26.40
C VAL A 146 -7.98 15.54 24.91
N GLN A 147 -8.35 14.40 24.34
CA GLN A 147 -8.33 14.16 22.90
C GLN A 147 -9.55 14.85 22.26
N LEU A 148 -9.30 15.74 21.29
CA LEU A 148 -10.30 16.63 20.69
C LEU A 148 -10.91 16.22 19.33
N PRO A 149 -10.48 15.18 18.58
CA PRO A 149 -10.98 14.96 17.22
C PRO A 149 -12.50 14.90 17.06
N GLY A 150 -13.20 14.20 17.95
CA GLY A 150 -14.65 14.04 17.85
C GLY A 150 -15.42 15.34 17.98
N VAL A 151 -15.12 16.13 19.02
CA VAL A 151 -15.73 17.46 19.21
C VAL A 151 -15.34 18.44 18.11
N LEU A 152 -14.14 18.34 17.52
CA LEU A 152 -13.77 19.16 16.37
C LEU A 152 -14.61 18.82 15.13
N ASP A 153 -14.83 17.53 14.85
CA ASP A 153 -15.70 17.07 13.76
C ASP A 153 -17.15 17.53 13.94
N ASP A 154 -17.68 17.48 15.16
CA ASP A 154 -19.05 17.90 15.44
C ASP A 154 -19.22 19.44 15.39
N VAL A 155 -18.35 20.19 16.05
CA VAL A 155 -18.46 21.66 16.15
C VAL A 155 -18.16 22.37 14.83
N TYR A 156 -17.29 21.78 14.01
CA TYR A 156 -16.85 22.32 12.72
C TYR A 156 -17.27 21.46 11.53
N ALA A 157 -18.35 20.67 11.64
CA ALA A 157 -18.82 19.76 10.60
C ALA A 157 -18.96 20.39 9.20
N GLU A 158 -19.33 21.68 9.13
CA GLU A 158 -19.45 22.42 7.87
C GLU A 158 -18.13 22.56 7.09
N ALA A 159 -16.99 22.41 7.77
CA ALA A 159 -15.68 22.38 7.15
C ALA A 159 -15.54 21.28 6.10
N ALA A 160 -16.32 20.19 6.21
CA ALA A 160 -16.32 19.09 5.24
C ALA A 160 -16.62 19.52 3.80
N THR A 161 -17.26 20.67 3.59
CA THR A 161 -17.59 21.20 2.25
C THR A 161 -16.81 22.47 1.87
N ALA A 162 -15.99 23.01 2.78
CA ALA A 162 -15.28 24.27 2.57
C ALA A 162 -14.12 24.11 1.56
N ARG A 163 -13.87 25.07 0.67
CA ARG A 163 -12.72 24.97 -0.27
C ARG A 163 -11.39 25.23 0.44
N LEU A 164 -10.52 24.21 0.48
CA LEU A 164 -9.17 24.22 1.08
C LEU A 164 -8.06 24.29 0.01
N GLY A 165 -6.84 24.55 0.47
CA GLY A 165 -5.63 24.62 -0.34
C GLY A 165 -5.56 25.81 -1.31
N PRO A 166 -4.58 25.77 -2.23
CA PRO A 166 -4.46 26.73 -3.32
C PRO A 166 -5.64 26.68 -4.28
N ALA A 167 -6.13 27.86 -4.66
CA ALA A 167 -7.31 28.02 -5.50
C ALA A 167 -7.27 29.32 -6.30
N GLY A 168 -8.16 29.43 -7.30
CA GLY A 168 -8.29 30.61 -8.15
C GLY A 168 -7.51 30.49 -9.45
N ARG A 169 -7.78 31.40 -10.40
CA ARG A 169 -7.12 31.46 -11.71
C ARG A 169 -6.31 32.75 -11.87
N LEU A 170 -7.01 33.88 -11.93
CA LEU A 170 -6.34 35.19 -12.02
C LEU A 170 -5.82 35.69 -10.68
N VAL A 171 -6.58 35.45 -9.61
CA VAL A 171 -6.24 35.88 -8.25
C VAL A 171 -6.20 34.64 -7.37
N PRO A 172 -5.06 34.32 -6.75
CA PRO A 172 -4.96 33.16 -5.89
C PRO A 172 -5.74 33.37 -4.59
N ARG A 173 -6.29 32.28 -4.07
CA ARG A 173 -6.85 32.15 -2.73
C ARG A 173 -6.20 30.96 -2.06
N LEU A 174 -5.79 31.14 -0.82
CA LEU A 174 -5.26 30.07 0.04
C LEU A 174 -6.22 29.87 1.20
N ALA A 175 -6.44 28.62 1.60
CA ALA A 175 -7.25 28.29 2.76
C ALA A 175 -6.74 27.03 3.47
N VAL A 176 -6.67 27.09 4.79
CA VAL A 176 -6.24 25.98 5.65
C VAL A 176 -7.24 25.79 6.78
N TRP A 177 -7.56 24.53 7.10
CA TRP A 177 -8.41 24.20 8.22
C TRP A 177 -7.56 24.14 9.50
N ALA A 178 -7.78 25.09 10.40
CA ALA A 178 -7.02 25.22 11.65
C ALA A 178 -7.97 25.68 12.77
N PRO A 179 -8.94 24.85 13.18
CA PRO A 179 -10.05 25.26 14.05
C PRO A 179 -9.59 25.64 15.46
N THR A 180 -8.53 24.98 15.96
CA THR A 180 -7.94 25.19 17.28
C THR A 180 -6.97 26.37 17.32
N ALA A 181 -6.52 26.86 16.16
CA ALA A 181 -5.56 27.96 16.08
C ALA A 181 -6.13 29.27 16.65
N ARG A 182 -5.28 30.04 17.33
CA ARG A 182 -5.56 31.39 17.81
C ARG A 182 -5.41 32.41 16.71
N THR A 183 -4.34 32.28 15.92
CA THR A 183 -4.08 33.07 14.72
C THR A 183 -3.47 32.19 13.63
N VAL A 184 -3.79 32.50 12.39
CA VAL A 184 -3.06 31.99 11.23
C VAL A 184 -2.66 33.16 10.35
N GLU A 185 -1.39 33.19 9.97
CA GLU A 185 -0.85 34.14 9.02
C GLU A 185 -0.15 33.40 7.87
N LEU A 186 -0.14 34.00 6.70
CA LEU A 186 0.59 33.52 5.53
C LEU A 186 1.94 34.24 5.47
N ALA A 187 3.04 33.50 5.56
CA ALA A 187 4.36 34.01 5.24
C ALA A 187 4.61 33.81 3.74
N LEU A 188 4.62 34.91 2.97
CA LEU A 188 4.90 34.89 1.54
C LEU A 188 6.35 35.32 1.30
N TYR A 189 7.13 34.46 0.66
CA TYR A 189 8.55 34.66 0.42
C TYR A 189 8.80 35.31 -0.94
N ALA A 190 9.80 36.19 -1.00
CA ALA A 190 10.32 36.65 -2.27
C ALA A 190 11.00 35.46 -2.99
N PRO A 191 10.81 35.29 -4.31
CA PRO A 191 11.39 34.17 -5.05
C PRO A 191 12.90 34.02 -4.80
N GLY A 192 13.35 32.82 -4.41
CA GLY A 192 14.76 32.51 -4.16
C GLY A 192 15.39 33.21 -2.96
N SER A 193 14.59 33.67 -1.98
CA SER A 193 15.07 34.42 -0.81
C SER A 193 14.32 34.04 0.47
N ASP A 194 14.97 34.20 1.62
CA ASP A 194 14.34 34.08 2.94
C ASP A 194 13.54 35.33 3.34
N ARG A 195 13.59 36.40 2.54
CA ARG A 195 12.83 37.62 2.82
C ARG A 195 11.35 37.37 2.61
N ARG A 196 10.59 37.40 3.70
CA ARG A 196 9.13 37.18 3.71
C ARG A 196 8.31 38.41 4.08
N ARG A 197 7.06 38.41 3.63
CA ARG A 197 5.99 39.30 4.09
C ARG A 197 4.88 38.48 4.71
N THR A 198 4.41 38.90 5.87
CA THR A 198 3.33 38.20 6.58
C THR A 198 1.98 38.82 6.24
N HIS A 199 0.99 37.99 5.94
CA HIS A 199 -0.38 38.39 5.64
C HIS A 199 -1.34 37.69 6.60
N ARG A 200 -2.06 38.46 7.40
CA ARG A 200 -3.07 37.91 8.31
C ARG A 200 -4.18 37.21 7.53
N MET A 201 -4.54 35.99 7.94
CA MET A 201 -5.66 35.24 7.35
C MET A 201 -6.95 35.53 8.11
N ARG A 202 -8.09 35.44 7.40
CA ARG A 202 -9.43 35.60 7.98
C ARG A 202 -9.99 34.23 8.35
N ARG A 203 -10.35 34.05 9.62
CA ARG A 203 -11.09 32.89 10.12
C ARG A 203 -12.57 32.97 9.76
N ASP A 204 -13.16 31.83 9.44
CA ASP A 204 -14.59 31.58 9.47
C ASP A 204 -14.93 30.78 10.73
N ASP A 205 -15.77 31.33 11.60
CA ASP A 205 -16.05 30.73 12.90
C ASP A 205 -16.95 29.48 12.85
N ARG A 206 -17.72 29.30 11.76
CA ARG A 206 -18.55 28.10 11.57
C ARG A 206 -17.70 26.90 11.18
N THR A 207 -16.71 27.11 10.32
CA THR A 207 -15.89 26.04 9.74
C THR A 207 -14.52 25.89 10.40
N GLY A 208 -14.02 26.91 11.09
CA GLY A 208 -12.64 26.93 11.60
C GLY A 208 -11.58 27.09 10.49
N VAL A 209 -12.02 27.37 9.26
CA VAL A 209 -11.12 27.59 8.11
C VAL A 209 -10.56 29.01 8.15
N TRP A 210 -9.26 29.14 7.91
CA TRP A 210 -8.58 30.40 7.71
C TRP A 210 -8.33 30.58 6.23
N SER A 211 -8.55 31.79 5.70
CA SER A 211 -8.32 32.07 4.28
C SER A 211 -7.77 33.46 4.02
N VAL A 212 -7.05 33.58 2.91
CA VAL A 212 -6.54 34.86 2.39
C VAL A 212 -6.69 34.88 0.87
N ARG A 213 -7.04 36.05 0.34
CA ARG A 213 -7.07 36.31 -1.10
C ARG A 213 -5.85 37.15 -1.45
N GLY A 214 -5.08 36.68 -2.42
CA GLY A 214 -3.83 37.31 -2.83
C GLY A 214 -3.99 38.34 -3.94
N TRP A 215 -2.87 38.59 -4.61
CA TRP A 215 -2.78 39.35 -5.85
C TRP A 215 -2.25 38.45 -6.96
N PRO A 216 -2.46 38.79 -8.25
CA PRO A 216 -1.93 38.01 -9.37
C PRO A 216 -0.41 37.78 -9.29
N THR A 217 0.33 38.72 -8.69
CA THR A 217 1.79 38.62 -8.48
C THR A 217 2.23 37.59 -7.45
N TRP A 218 1.30 36.98 -6.70
CA TRP A 218 1.62 35.92 -5.75
C TRP A 218 1.85 34.57 -6.44
N TRP A 219 1.34 34.37 -7.65
CA TRP A 219 1.62 33.13 -8.39
C TRP A 219 3.12 32.92 -8.56
N GLY A 220 3.58 31.70 -8.30
CA GLY A 220 4.99 31.31 -8.28
C GLY A 220 5.74 31.64 -7.00
N SER A 221 5.14 32.40 -6.06
CA SER A 221 5.76 32.69 -4.76
C SER A 221 5.78 31.45 -3.86
N GLU A 222 6.80 31.38 -3.00
CA GLU A 222 6.89 30.37 -1.95
C GLU A 222 6.14 30.85 -0.71
N TYR A 223 5.58 29.93 0.06
CA TYR A 223 4.84 30.27 1.26
C TYR A 223 4.84 29.17 2.31
N THR A 224 4.58 29.60 3.55
CA THR A 224 4.26 28.77 4.71
C THR A 224 3.12 29.41 5.49
N PHE A 225 2.45 28.63 6.34
CA PHE A 225 1.54 29.14 7.34
C PHE A 225 2.25 29.30 8.68
N LEU A 226 2.04 30.45 9.32
CA LEU A 226 2.40 30.70 10.71
C LEU A 226 1.15 30.45 11.57
N VAL A 227 1.11 29.29 12.22
CA VAL A 227 -0.04 28.81 13.00
C VAL A 227 0.25 28.96 14.49
N THR A 228 -0.41 29.92 15.15
CA THR A 228 -0.31 30.07 16.60
C THR A 228 -1.40 29.25 17.28
N VAL A 229 -1.03 28.20 18.00
CA VAL A 229 -1.95 27.19 18.54
C VAL A 229 -1.44 26.62 19.87
N TYR A 230 -2.33 26.08 20.70
CA TYR A 230 -1.91 25.27 21.84
C TYR A 230 -1.40 23.92 21.35
N SER A 231 -0.15 23.58 21.71
CA SER A 231 0.45 22.29 21.39
C SER A 231 0.58 21.46 22.66
N PRO A 232 -0.17 20.34 22.79
CA PRO A 232 -0.01 19.42 23.92
C PRO A 232 1.42 18.91 24.06
N ARG A 233 2.10 18.62 22.94
CA ARG A 233 3.52 18.19 22.89
C ARG A 233 4.47 19.18 23.58
N HIS A 234 4.22 20.48 23.44
CA HIS A 234 5.06 21.54 24.01
C HIS A 234 4.51 22.11 25.32
N GLY A 235 3.34 21.64 25.77
CA GLY A 235 2.69 22.11 27.00
C GLY A 235 2.31 23.60 27.00
N GLY A 236 2.11 24.22 25.82
CA GLY A 236 1.91 25.66 25.73
C GLY A 236 1.48 26.16 24.35
N ILE A 237 1.25 27.48 24.26
CA ILE A 237 0.99 28.17 22.99
C ILE A 237 2.31 28.31 22.23
N VAL A 238 2.32 27.82 20.99
CA VAL A 238 3.46 27.90 20.08
C VAL A 238 3.03 28.56 18.77
N THR A 239 3.97 29.14 18.02
CA THR A 239 3.77 29.53 16.63
C THR A 239 4.56 28.58 15.75
N ASN A 240 3.85 27.70 15.06
CA ASN A 240 4.45 26.75 14.14
C ASN A 240 4.56 27.38 12.75
N GLU A 241 5.67 27.15 12.07
CA GLU A 241 5.81 27.48 10.66
C GLU A 241 5.77 26.19 9.85
N VAL A 242 4.77 26.06 8.98
CA VAL A 242 4.46 24.81 8.29
C VAL A 242 4.09 25.02 6.83
N THR A 243 4.38 24.02 6.00
CA THR A 243 3.86 23.94 4.64
C THR A 243 2.35 23.69 4.63
N ASP A 244 1.71 23.92 3.47
CA ASP A 244 0.29 23.64 3.27
C ASP A 244 0.05 22.13 3.18
N PRO A 245 -0.83 21.53 4.02
CA PRO A 245 -1.28 20.15 3.85
C PRO A 245 -1.88 19.84 2.47
N TYR A 246 -2.38 20.86 1.77
CA TYR A 246 -2.92 20.81 0.41
C TYR A 246 -1.93 21.39 -0.63
N SER A 247 -0.61 21.34 -0.35
CA SER A 247 0.41 21.78 -1.30
C SER A 247 0.22 21.12 -2.67
N LEU A 248 0.31 21.93 -3.73
CA LEU A 248 0.31 21.47 -5.12
C LEU A 248 1.70 21.55 -5.78
N ALA A 249 2.65 22.19 -5.09
CA ALA A 249 4.06 22.24 -5.40
C ALA A 249 4.82 22.64 -4.13
N VAL A 250 6.10 22.26 -4.04
CA VAL A 250 7.02 22.66 -2.97
C VAL A 250 8.37 23.09 -3.56
N VAL A 251 9.16 23.81 -2.78
CA VAL A 251 10.58 24.07 -3.09
C VAL A 251 11.40 22.80 -2.85
N PRO A 252 12.61 22.67 -3.43
CA PRO A 252 13.31 21.42 -3.30
C PRO A 252 13.75 21.13 -1.85
N GLY A 253 13.42 19.93 -1.37
CA GLY A 253 13.54 19.48 0.02
C GLY A 253 12.30 19.76 0.89
N GLY A 254 11.19 20.22 0.30
CA GLY A 254 9.89 20.30 0.98
C GLY A 254 9.75 21.38 2.06
N ALA A 255 10.74 22.27 2.23
CA ALA A 255 10.74 23.24 3.33
C ALA A 255 9.68 24.36 3.20
N ARG A 256 9.15 24.60 2.00
CA ARG A 256 8.13 25.61 1.71
C ARG A 256 7.21 25.13 0.59
N SER A 257 5.93 25.48 0.68
CA SER A 257 4.98 25.31 -0.41
C SER A 257 5.26 26.34 -1.50
N ARG A 258 4.94 26.01 -2.76
CA ARG A 258 4.96 26.95 -3.88
C ARG A 258 3.57 27.12 -4.45
N LEU A 259 3.15 28.37 -4.61
CA LEU A 259 1.81 28.71 -5.08
C LEU A 259 1.72 28.58 -6.60
N VAL A 260 1.08 27.52 -7.08
CA VAL A 260 0.99 27.20 -8.52
C VAL A 260 -0.46 27.04 -9.00
N ASP A 261 -0.70 27.41 -10.25
CA ASP A 261 -1.90 27.02 -11.00
C ASP A 261 -1.54 25.81 -11.86
N LEU A 262 -2.04 24.62 -11.50
CA LEU A 262 -1.77 23.38 -12.23
C LEU A 262 -2.31 23.38 -13.67
N ASP A 263 -3.20 24.32 -14.02
CA ASP A 263 -3.68 24.52 -15.40
C ASP A 263 -2.77 25.40 -16.25
N ALA A 264 -1.76 26.03 -15.66
CA ALA A 264 -0.79 26.85 -16.38
C ALA A 264 -0.06 26.06 -17.47
N ALA A 265 0.07 26.65 -18.66
CA ALA A 265 0.69 26.01 -19.82
C ALA A 265 2.16 25.60 -19.57
N ALA A 266 2.89 26.35 -18.72
CA ALA A 266 4.27 26.05 -18.35
C ALA A 266 4.42 24.69 -17.65
N LEU A 267 3.38 24.23 -16.93
CA LEU A 267 3.38 22.98 -16.18
C LEU A 267 2.85 21.79 -17.00
N LYS A 268 2.57 21.98 -18.29
CA LYS A 268 1.99 20.94 -19.16
C LYS A 268 3.00 20.54 -20.23
N PRO A 269 3.31 19.24 -20.41
CA PRO A 269 4.06 18.80 -21.58
C PRO A 269 3.23 19.02 -22.85
N ARG A 270 3.92 19.06 -24.00
CA ARG A 270 3.26 19.24 -25.30
C ARG A 270 2.18 18.17 -25.52
N GLY A 271 0.96 18.60 -25.84
CA GLY A 271 -0.16 17.71 -26.12
C GLY A 271 -0.94 17.19 -24.91
N TRP A 272 -0.59 17.61 -23.68
CA TRP A 272 -1.22 17.13 -22.44
C TRP A 272 -2.75 17.19 -22.42
N ASP A 273 -3.33 18.34 -22.81
CA ASP A 273 -4.78 18.53 -22.79
C ASP A 273 -5.52 17.64 -23.81
N ARG A 274 -4.79 17.09 -24.80
CA ARG A 274 -5.30 16.18 -25.84
C ARG A 274 -4.69 14.78 -25.73
N LEU A 275 -4.14 14.42 -24.56
CA LEU A 275 -3.51 13.12 -24.35
C LEU A 275 -4.52 12.00 -24.60
N ALA A 276 -4.27 11.19 -25.63
CA ALA A 276 -5.01 9.97 -25.88
C ALA A 276 -4.52 8.87 -24.94
N LYS A 277 -5.45 8.22 -24.26
CA LYS A 277 -5.17 7.08 -23.37
C LYS A 277 -5.40 5.76 -24.10
N PRO A 278 -4.66 4.69 -23.75
CA PRO A 278 -5.05 3.33 -24.11
C PRO A 278 -6.49 3.04 -23.68
N ALA A 279 -7.14 2.09 -24.35
CA ALA A 279 -8.51 1.71 -24.01
C ALA A 279 -8.63 1.35 -22.51
N ALA A 280 -9.76 1.71 -21.90
CA ALA A 280 -10.03 1.33 -20.52
C ALA A 280 -10.15 -0.20 -20.41
N VAL A 281 -9.55 -0.76 -19.37
CA VAL A 281 -9.64 -2.19 -19.07
C VAL A 281 -10.31 -2.29 -17.70
N PRO A 282 -11.43 -3.02 -17.56
CA PRO A 282 -12.06 -3.19 -16.26
C PRO A 282 -11.11 -3.97 -15.33
N GLN A 283 -11.20 -3.72 -14.02
CA GLN A 283 -10.26 -4.24 -13.02
C GLN A 283 -10.02 -5.76 -13.13
N HIS A 284 -11.08 -6.56 -13.27
CA HIS A 284 -10.98 -8.02 -13.42
C HIS A 284 -10.26 -8.51 -14.69
N ARG A 285 -9.93 -7.61 -15.63
CA ARG A 285 -9.12 -7.88 -16.84
C ARG A 285 -7.73 -7.25 -16.78
N ALA A 286 -7.45 -6.43 -15.77
CA ALA A 286 -6.18 -5.74 -15.67
C ALA A 286 -5.03 -6.73 -15.44
N SER A 287 -3.92 -6.43 -16.12
CA SER A 287 -2.60 -7.01 -15.91
C SER A 287 -1.68 -5.84 -15.56
N ILE A 288 -1.16 -5.84 -14.34
CA ILE A 288 -0.45 -4.73 -13.69
C ILE A 288 1.01 -5.13 -13.48
N TYR A 289 1.92 -4.22 -13.84
CA TYR A 289 3.36 -4.35 -13.69
C TYR A 289 3.87 -3.30 -12.69
N GLU A 290 4.32 -3.74 -11.51
CA GLU A 290 4.79 -2.85 -10.45
C GLU A 290 6.25 -2.45 -10.66
N LEU A 291 6.49 -1.15 -10.78
CA LEU A 291 7.76 -0.57 -11.20
C LEU A 291 8.13 0.64 -10.34
N HIS A 292 9.40 0.71 -9.95
CA HIS A 292 9.98 1.90 -9.33
C HIS A 292 10.62 2.81 -10.38
N VAL A 293 10.46 4.13 -10.24
CA VAL A 293 10.99 5.13 -11.21
C VAL A 293 12.49 5.02 -11.35
N ARG A 294 13.21 4.80 -10.23
CA ARG A 294 14.66 4.68 -10.27
C ARG A 294 15.11 3.35 -10.87
N ASP A 295 14.54 2.24 -10.41
CA ASP A 295 14.87 0.88 -10.90
C ASP A 295 14.74 0.80 -12.41
N PHE A 296 13.71 1.45 -12.96
CA PHE A 296 13.42 1.45 -14.38
C PHE A 296 14.62 1.86 -15.25
N SER A 297 15.44 2.83 -14.80
CA SER A 297 16.41 3.46 -15.69
C SER A 297 17.78 3.79 -15.08
N ALA A 298 17.97 3.67 -13.77
CA ALA A 298 19.26 3.93 -13.13
C ALA A 298 20.40 3.10 -13.75
N SER A 299 20.13 1.82 -14.06
CA SER A 299 21.08 0.90 -14.71
C SER A 299 20.93 0.81 -16.24
N ASP A 300 20.03 1.58 -16.87
CA ASP A 300 19.83 1.53 -18.32
C ASP A 300 20.86 2.41 -19.05
N ALA A 301 21.94 1.79 -19.52
CA ALA A 301 22.99 2.49 -20.27
C ALA A 301 22.48 3.15 -21.57
N THR A 302 21.35 2.71 -22.12
CA THR A 302 20.75 3.28 -23.34
C THR A 302 19.94 4.55 -23.08
N VAL A 303 19.65 4.86 -21.81
CA VAL A 303 19.11 6.15 -21.39
C VAL A 303 20.28 7.12 -21.18
N PRO A 304 20.20 8.38 -21.67
CA PRO A 304 21.20 9.40 -21.39
C PRO A 304 21.43 9.55 -19.88
N ALA A 305 22.68 9.63 -19.44
CA ALA A 305 23.05 9.59 -18.02
C ALA A 305 22.27 10.61 -17.16
N ALA A 306 22.06 11.83 -17.66
CA ALA A 306 21.33 12.89 -16.97
C ALA A 306 19.83 12.62 -16.77
N LEU A 307 19.27 11.62 -17.47
CA LEU A 307 17.85 11.25 -17.38
C LEU A 307 17.64 9.95 -16.59
N ARG A 308 18.70 9.23 -16.22
CA ARG A 308 18.59 7.95 -15.52
C ARG A 308 18.03 8.16 -14.12
N GLY A 309 17.08 7.32 -13.76
CA GLY A 309 16.37 7.37 -12.48
C GLY A 309 15.35 8.51 -12.36
N THR A 310 14.92 9.11 -13.47
CA THR A 310 13.99 10.24 -13.49
C THR A 310 12.72 9.94 -14.29
N TYR A 311 11.68 10.77 -14.11
CA TYR A 311 10.47 10.76 -14.93
C TYR A 311 10.76 10.94 -16.43
N ALA A 312 11.80 11.72 -16.76
CA ALA A 312 12.17 11.98 -18.15
C ALA A 312 12.63 10.71 -18.90
N ALA A 313 13.11 9.68 -18.19
CA ALA A 313 13.47 8.40 -18.81
C ALA A 313 12.30 7.73 -19.55
N PHE A 314 11.07 7.94 -19.07
CA PHE A 314 9.84 7.40 -19.67
C PHE A 314 9.42 8.13 -20.96
N CYS A 315 10.02 9.28 -21.26
CA CYS A 315 9.73 10.05 -22.46
C CYS A 315 10.56 9.62 -23.68
N GLY A 316 11.63 8.83 -23.45
CA GLY A 316 12.59 8.43 -24.47
C GLY A 316 12.31 7.08 -25.12
N ASP A 317 13.38 6.51 -25.67
CA ASP A 317 13.39 5.18 -26.32
C ASP A 317 14.46 4.26 -25.72
N GLY A 318 14.71 4.36 -24.41
CA GLY A 318 15.60 3.45 -23.70
C GLY A 318 15.15 1.99 -23.76
N ALA A 319 16.01 1.06 -23.35
CA ALA A 319 15.73 -0.37 -23.34
C ALA A 319 14.50 -0.68 -22.48
N GLY A 320 14.37 -0.04 -21.32
CA GLY A 320 13.17 -0.15 -20.49
C GLY A 320 11.88 0.28 -21.22
N MET A 321 11.89 1.40 -21.97
CA MET A 321 10.70 1.85 -22.71
C MET A 321 10.37 0.93 -23.90
N ARG A 322 11.38 0.37 -24.58
CA ARG A 322 11.17 -0.64 -25.62
C ARG A 322 10.54 -1.90 -25.06
N GLU A 323 11.01 -2.34 -23.89
CA GLU A 323 10.46 -3.50 -23.17
C GLU A 323 9.00 -3.25 -22.73
N LEU A 324 8.70 -2.09 -22.13
CA LEU A 324 7.33 -1.74 -21.76
C LEU A 324 6.37 -1.75 -22.96
N ARG A 325 6.79 -1.26 -24.13
CA ARG A 325 5.99 -1.35 -25.37
C ARG A 325 5.79 -2.80 -25.82
N ALA A 326 6.81 -3.64 -25.70
CA ALA A 326 6.71 -5.07 -26.02
C ALA A 326 5.74 -5.78 -25.08
N LEU A 327 5.80 -5.50 -23.77
CA LEU A 327 4.88 -6.03 -22.77
C LEU A 327 3.44 -5.56 -23.03
N ALA A 328 3.25 -4.29 -23.38
CA ALA A 328 1.94 -3.77 -23.76
C ALA A 328 1.37 -4.49 -25.00
N ALA A 329 2.22 -4.74 -26.01
CA ALA A 329 1.85 -5.50 -27.20
C ALA A 329 1.51 -6.98 -26.89
N ASP A 330 2.15 -7.56 -25.86
CA ASP A 330 1.83 -8.91 -25.39
C ASP A 330 0.51 -8.96 -24.58
N GLY A 331 0.03 -7.83 -24.05
CA GLY A 331 -1.24 -7.74 -23.32
C GLY A 331 -1.14 -7.17 -21.91
N LEU A 332 0.02 -6.62 -21.51
CA LEU A 332 0.12 -5.80 -20.30
C LEU A 332 -0.74 -4.53 -20.45
N THR A 333 -1.39 -4.11 -19.36
CA THR A 333 -2.38 -3.02 -19.43
C THR A 333 -2.01 -1.81 -18.58
N HIS A 334 -1.34 -2.03 -17.45
CA HIS A 334 -1.03 -0.99 -16.47
C HIS A 334 0.39 -1.12 -15.96
N VAL A 335 1.00 0.03 -15.66
CA VAL A 335 2.18 0.14 -14.80
C VAL A 335 1.73 0.73 -13.47
N HIS A 336 1.97 0.01 -12.38
CA HIS A 336 1.87 0.53 -11.02
C HIS A 336 3.22 1.14 -10.68
N LEU A 337 3.25 2.44 -10.43
CA LEU A 337 4.43 3.12 -9.95
C LEU A 337 4.46 3.08 -8.42
N LEU A 338 5.58 2.63 -7.84
CA LEU A 338 5.91 2.86 -6.43
C LEU A 338 5.77 4.35 -6.09
N PRO A 339 5.77 4.75 -4.80
CA PRO A 339 5.57 6.13 -4.38
C PRO A 339 6.25 7.18 -5.26
N VAL A 340 5.43 8.05 -5.85
CA VAL A 340 5.84 9.17 -6.72
C VAL A 340 5.24 10.50 -6.25
N PHE A 341 4.65 10.51 -5.06
CA PHE A 341 4.36 11.72 -4.30
C PHE A 341 5.61 12.15 -3.52
N ASP A 342 5.65 13.40 -3.08
CA ASP A 342 6.75 13.99 -2.29
C ASP A 342 6.96 13.24 -0.97
N PHE A 343 8.12 12.59 -0.85
CA PHE A 343 8.51 11.80 0.31
C PHE A 343 9.82 12.31 0.93
N ALA A 344 10.09 11.93 2.18
CA ALA A 344 11.12 12.58 2.99
C ALA A 344 12.55 12.01 2.84
N THR A 345 12.68 10.80 2.33
CA THR A 345 13.86 9.93 2.52
C THR A 345 14.90 9.95 1.40
N VAL A 346 14.79 10.84 0.41
CA VAL A 346 15.83 11.07 -0.61
C VAL A 346 16.09 12.57 -0.76
N PRO A 347 17.36 13.03 -0.71
CA PRO A 347 17.67 14.43 -1.02
C PRO A 347 17.25 14.79 -2.45
N GLU A 348 16.38 15.78 -2.63
CA GLU A 348 15.83 16.05 -3.96
C GLU A 348 16.87 16.61 -4.95
N ARG A 349 17.86 17.38 -4.49
CA ARG A 349 18.91 17.91 -5.35
C ARG A 349 20.02 16.88 -5.53
N ALA A 350 20.39 16.63 -6.78
CA ALA A 350 21.49 15.72 -7.10
C ALA A 350 22.83 16.10 -6.41
N ALA A 351 23.07 17.39 -6.18
CA ALA A 351 24.29 17.87 -5.51
C ALA A 351 24.35 17.51 -4.00
N ASP A 352 23.20 17.20 -3.39
CA ASP A 352 23.09 16.84 -1.98
C ASP A 352 23.13 15.31 -1.76
N ARG A 353 23.26 14.53 -2.85
CA ARG A 353 23.27 13.07 -2.81
C ARG A 353 24.69 12.52 -2.82
N THR A 354 24.89 11.40 -2.13
CA THR A 354 26.15 10.65 -2.13
C THR A 354 25.88 9.23 -2.57
N GLU A 355 26.55 8.77 -3.63
CA GLU A 355 26.45 7.39 -4.11
C GLU A 355 27.61 6.52 -3.57
N PRO A 356 27.44 5.19 -3.44
CA PRO A 356 28.49 4.31 -2.94
C PRO A 356 29.82 4.46 -3.71
N ALA A 357 30.91 4.71 -3.00
CA ALA A 357 32.22 4.96 -3.62
C ALA A 357 33.01 3.68 -4.00
N CYS A 358 32.53 2.51 -3.59
CA CYS A 358 33.22 1.24 -3.83
C CYS A 358 33.02 0.72 -5.25
N ASP A 359 34.00 -0.01 -5.76
CA ASP A 359 33.79 -0.92 -6.90
C ASP A 359 33.04 -2.18 -6.42
N LEU A 360 31.73 -2.05 -6.26
CA LEU A 360 30.85 -3.10 -5.73
C LEU A 360 30.93 -4.40 -6.55
N ALA A 361 31.23 -4.30 -7.86
CA ALA A 361 31.34 -5.44 -8.76
C ALA A 361 32.63 -6.24 -8.58
N ALA A 362 33.68 -5.64 -8.01
CA ALA A 362 34.95 -6.34 -7.76
C ALA A 362 34.87 -7.32 -6.57
N PHE A 363 33.86 -7.21 -5.71
CA PHE A 363 33.73 -8.06 -4.54
C PHE A 363 33.12 -9.44 -4.86
N PRO A 364 33.46 -10.50 -4.10
CA PRO A 364 32.89 -11.83 -4.28
C PRO A 364 31.35 -11.87 -4.13
N PRO A 365 30.65 -12.83 -4.80
CA PRO A 365 29.19 -12.93 -4.85
C PRO A 365 28.44 -12.92 -3.52
N ALA A 366 29.09 -13.40 -2.46
CA ALA A 366 28.53 -13.55 -1.12
C ALA A 366 29.30 -12.75 -0.06
N SER A 367 30.06 -11.73 -0.49
CA SER A 367 30.76 -10.86 0.44
C SER A 367 29.80 -9.89 1.14
N GLU A 368 30.13 -9.54 2.38
CA GLU A 368 29.44 -8.50 3.16
C GLU A 368 29.83 -7.08 2.71
N ARG A 369 30.92 -6.94 1.95
CA ARG A 369 31.49 -5.63 1.58
C ARG A 369 30.57 -4.79 0.69
N GLN A 370 29.77 -5.42 -0.17
CA GLN A 370 28.81 -4.71 -1.00
C GLN A 370 27.77 -4.01 -0.12
N GLN A 371 27.16 -4.74 0.81
CA GLN A 371 26.13 -4.14 1.67
C GLN A 371 26.69 -3.17 2.70
N GLU A 372 27.92 -3.38 3.18
CA GLU A 372 28.61 -2.39 4.02
C GLU A 372 28.75 -1.06 3.29
N CYS A 373 29.21 -1.09 2.04
CA CYS A 373 29.42 0.12 1.25
C CYS A 373 28.11 0.82 0.85
N VAL A 374 27.07 0.05 0.52
CA VAL A 374 25.72 0.63 0.27
C VAL A 374 25.16 1.27 1.54
N ALA A 375 25.33 0.62 2.70
CA ALA A 375 24.85 1.16 3.97
C ALA A 375 25.55 2.45 4.42
N GLU A 376 26.76 2.74 3.94
CA GLU A 376 27.47 4.00 4.20
C GLU A 376 26.77 5.21 3.60
N THR A 377 26.05 5.03 2.49
CA THR A 377 25.41 6.14 1.76
C THR A 377 23.89 6.11 1.77
N ALA A 378 23.25 5.01 2.16
CA ALA A 378 21.79 4.78 2.07
C ALA A 378 20.93 5.99 2.51
N ALA A 379 21.25 6.63 3.64
CA ALA A 379 20.49 7.80 4.14
C ALA A 379 20.61 9.08 3.27
N THR A 380 21.52 9.10 2.31
CA THR A 380 21.85 10.26 1.47
C THR A 380 22.04 9.93 -0.01
N ASP A 381 21.81 8.68 -0.42
CA ASP A 381 21.90 8.31 -1.82
C ASP A 381 20.62 8.71 -2.56
N SER A 382 20.48 8.26 -3.80
CA SER A 382 19.30 8.59 -4.62
C SER A 382 18.14 7.60 -4.47
N TYR A 383 18.19 6.67 -3.52
CA TYR A 383 17.32 5.51 -3.50
C TYR A 383 16.51 5.41 -2.21
N ASN A 384 15.19 5.45 -2.36
CA ASN A 384 14.26 4.87 -1.42
C ASN A 384 13.03 4.38 -2.19
N TRP A 385 12.27 3.44 -1.64
CA TRP A 385 10.94 3.14 -2.19
C TRP A 385 9.96 4.30 -2.06
N GLY A 386 10.12 5.17 -1.05
CA GLY A 386 9.33 6.39 -0.88
C GLY A 386 8.03 6.21 -0.08
N TYR A 387 7.89 5.13 0.69
CA TYR A 387 6.78 4.93 1.64
C TYR A 387 6.92 5.84 2.88
N ASP A 388 7.30 7.10 2.67
CA ASP A 388 7.66 8.08 3.70
C ASP A 388 6.99 9.43 3.42
N PRO A 389 5.65 9.53 3.47
CA PRO A 389 4.93 10.67 2.92
C PRO A 389 5.24 11.97 3.64
N LEU A 390 5.55 13.00 2.85
CA LEU A 390 5.70 14.38 3.32
C LEU A 390 4.56 15.26 2.80
N HIS A 391 4.34 15.32 1.47
CA HIS A 391 3.20 16.00 0.86
C HIS A 391 2.45 15.09 -0.13
N TYR A 392 1.22 14.72 0.19
CA TYR A 392 0.47 13.72 -0.57
C TYR A 392 0.09 14.11 -2.01
N THR A 393 0.07 15.40 -2.34
CA THR A 393 -0.46 15.91 -3.63
C THR A 393 0.58 16.67 -4.45
N VAL A 394 1.86 16.36 -4.23
CA VAL A 394 2.98 16.93 -4.98
C VAL A 394 3.81 15.78 -5.54
N PRO A 395 4.25 15.80 -6.82
CA PRO A 395 5.19 14.80 -7.32
C PRO A 395 6.52 14.83 -6.56
N GLU A 396 7.17 13.68 -6.44
CA GLU A 396 8.51 13.58 -5.86
C GLU A 396 9.52 14.40 -6.66
N GLY A 397 10.33 15.23 -5.98
CA GLY A 397 11.31 16.09 -6.62
C GLY A 397 12.58 15.37 -7.04
N SER A 398 13.02 14.34 -6.31
CA SER A 398 14.24 13.59 -6.60
C SER A 398 14.22 12.83 -7.92
N TYR A 399 13.02 12.53 -8.43
CA TYR A 399 12.79 11.89 -9.72
C TYR A 399 12.66 12.88 -10.89
N ALA A 400 12.81 14.18 -10.67
CA ALA A 400 12.88 15.15 -11.76
C ALA A 400 14.34 15.50 -12.08
N THR A 401 14.63 15.86 -13.34
CA THR A 401 15.98 16.33 -13.71
C THR A 401 16.33 17.65 -13.03
N ASP A 402 15.31 18.49 -12.85
CA ASP A 402 15.29 19.65 -11.96
C ASP A 402 14.05 19.50 -11.06
N PRO A 403 14.18 19.45 -9.72
CA PRO A 403 13.04 19.35 -8.82
C PRO A 403 11.99 20.46 -9.02
N ASP A 404 12.34 21.62 -9.58
CA ASP A 404 11.37 22.67 -9.92
C ASP A 404 10.48 22.33 -11.14
N GLU A 405 10.91 21.41 -12.02
CA GLU A 405 10.17 20.95 -13.21
C GLU A 405 9.31 19.70 -12.95
N ARG A 406 9.31 19.17 -11.71
CA ARG A 406 8.70 17.87 -11.33
C ARG A 406 7.27 17.65 -11.83
N THR A 407 6.42 18.69 -11.81
CA THR A 407 5.03 18.58 -12.26
C THR A 407 4.93 18.28 -13.75
N LYS A 408 5.74 18.96 -14.56
CA LYS A 408 5.75 18.82 -16.01
C LYS A 408 6.39 17.49 -16.41
N GLU A 409 7.45 17.09 -15.74
CA GLU A 409 8.12 15.81 -16.00
C GLU A 409 7.26 14.61 -15.59
N PHE A 410 6.58 14.66 -14.44
CA PHE A 410 5.61 13.63 -14.03
C PHE A 410 4.52 13.47 -15.10
N ARG A 411 3.92 14.58 -15.55
CA ARG A 411 2.93 14.55 -16.65
C ARG A 411 3.55 14.00 -17.95
N GLY A 412 4.83 14.28 -18.18
CA GLY A 412 5.61 13.72 -19.27
C GLY A 412 5.71 12.19 -19.21
N MET A 413 6.03 11.65 -18.03
CA MET A 413 6.06 10.21 -17.76
C MET A 413 4.68 9.56 -18.00
N VAL A 414 3.61 10.11 -17.44
CA VAL A 414 2.23 9.59 -17.66
C VAL A 414 1.92 9.55 -19.15
N ALA A 415 2.23 10.63 -19.87
CA ALA A 415 2.03 10.69 -21.31
C ALA A 415 2.92 9.70 -22.08
N GLY A 416 4.15 9.46 -21.61
CA GLY A 416 5.08 8.47 -22.17
C GLY A 416 4.55 7.04 -22.04
N LEU A 417 4.10 6.66 -20.85
CA LEU A 417 3.49 5.36 -20.57
C LEU A 417 2.19 5.16 -21.36
N ASN A 418 1.30 6.16 -21.39
CA ASN A 418 0.07 6.10 -22.20
C ASN A 418 0.36 5.93 -23.70
N ARG A 419 1.37 6.62 -24.24
CA ARG A 419 1.82 6.41 -25.63
C ARG A 419 2.44 5.03 -25.87
N ALA A 420 3.02 4.42 -24.84
CA ALA A 420 3.52 3.04 -24.89
C ALA A 420 2.41 1.98 -24.83
N GLY A 421 1.13 2.38 -24.70
CA GLY A 421 -0.01 1.47 -24.60
C GLY A 421 -0.39 1.12 -23.15
N LEU A 422 0.20 1.78 -22.15
CA LEU A 422 0.05 1.43 -20.74
C LEU A 422 -0.65 2.55 -19.96
N ARG A 423 -1.61 2.15 -19.12
CA ARG A 423 -2.23 3.02 -18.12
C ARG A 423 -1.36 3.12 -16.87
N VAL A 424 -1.52 4.18 -16.08
CA VAL A 424 -0.68 4.44 -14.90
C VAL A 424 -1.47 4.29 -13.61
N VAL A 425 -1.06 3.35 -12.77
CA VAL A 425 -1.50 3.25 -11.37
C VAL A 425 -0.46 3.91 -10.48
N MET A 426 -0.92 4.64 -9.47
CA MET A 426 -0.06 5.26 -8.46
C MET A 426 -0.22 4.55 -7.13
N ASP A 427 0.89 4.21 -6.48
CA ASP A 427 0.91 3.83 -5.07
C ASP A 427 0.65 5.07 -4.20
N VAL A 428 -0.32 4.96 -3.29
CA VAL A 428 -0.70 6.04 -2.38
C VAL A 428 -0.65 5.57 -0.94
N VAL A 429 0.01 6.35 -0.09
CA VAL A 429 0.36 5.96 1.28
C VAL A 429 -0.29 6.91 2.27
N TYR A 430 -1.62 6.85 2.37
CA TYR A 430 -2.38 7.75 3.25
C TYR A 430 -2.48 7.28 4.69
N ASN A 431 -2.02 6.06 5.00
CA ASN A 431 -2.18 5.41 6.31
C ASN A 431 -1.22 5.95 7.37
N HIS A 432 -0.15 6.66 6.97
CA HIS A 432 0.79 7.34 7.87
C HIS A 432 1.46 8.54 7.19
N THR A 433 2.22 9.31 7.97
CA THR A 433 3.21 10.29 7.49
C THR A 433 4.60 9.89 7.98
N PHE A 434 5.66 10.36 7.32
CA PHE A 434 7.04 10.13 7.78
C PHE A 434 7.28 10.70 9.19
N SER A 435 6.79 11.91 9.41
CA SER A 435 6.80 12.58 10.72
C SER A 435 5.48 13.32 10.95
N THR A 436 5.25 13.78 12.16
CA THR A 436 4.06 14.57 12.48
C THR A 436 4.16 16.03 12.03
N GLU A 437 5.30 16.48 11.49
CA GLU A 437 5.70 17.90 11.39
C GLU A 437 4.95 18.74 10.33
N VAL A 438 4.11 18.14 9.47
CA VAL A 438 3.27 18.91 8.51
C VAL A 438 1.84 19.08 9.04
N LEU A 439 1.18 17.97 9.38
CA LEU A 439 -0.24 17.98 9.73
C LEU A 439 -0.49 18.38 11.20
N ASP A 440 0.29 17.84 12.13
CA ASP A 440 0.08 18.03 13.57
C ASP A 440 0.30 19.48 14.01
N PRO A 441 1.30 20.24 13.52
CA PRO A 441 1.46 21.63 13.96
C PRO A 441 0.34 22.56 13.45
N VAL A 442 -0.45 22.14 12.45
CA VAL A 442 -1.65 22.88 11.99
C VAL A 442 -2.84 22.61 12.92
N VAL A 443 -3.12 21.34 13.21
CA VAL A 443 -4.21 20.91 14.10
C VAL A 443 -3.71 19.80 15.03
N PRO A 444 -3.11 20.15 16.19
CA PRO A 444 -2.48 19.17 17.07
C PRO A 444 -3.43 18.08 17.53
N GLY A 445 -3.01 16.82 17.40
CA GLY A 445 -3.75 15.63 17.81
C GLY A 445 -4.96 15.27 16.93
N TYR A 446 -5.13 15.88 15.77
CA TYR A 446 -6.27 15.61 14.88
C TYR A 446 -5.95 14.65 13.74
N TYR A 447 -4.93 14.92 12.92
CA TYR A 447 -4.70 14.11 11.71
C TYR A 447 -4.08 12.74 11.97
N HIS A 448 -3.51 12.55 13.17
CA HIS A 448 -2.87 11.31 13.59
C HIS A 448 -3.76 10.53 14.54
N ARG A 449 -3.73 9.21 14.42
CA ARG A 449 -4.46 8.34 15.32
C ARG A 449 -3.74 8.29 16.66
N LEU A 450 -4.49 8.51 17.73
CA LEU A 450 -3.98 8.48 19.09
C LEU A 450 -4.41 7.20 19.81
N LEU A 451 -3.50 6.65 20.61
CA LEU A 451 -3.78 5.58 21.57
C LEU A 451 -4.51 6.15 22.80
N ASP A 452 -4.92 5.26 23.69
CA ASP A 452 -5.76 5.62 24.84
C ASP A 452 -5.09 6.61 25.81
N ASP A 453 -3.77 6.74 25.75
CA ASP A 453 -3.00 7.69 26.55
C ASP A 453 -2.63 8.99 25.81
N GLY A 454 -3.08 9.14 24.56
CA GLY A 454 -2.81 10.28 23.69
C GLY A 454 -1.52 10.18 22.87
N THR A 455 -0.76 9.09 22.95
CA THR A 455 0.41 8.87 22.10
C THR A 455 0.01 8.52 20.67
N VAL A 456 0.79 8.93 19.68
CA VAL A 456 0.54 8.62 18.26
C VAL A 456 0.76 7.12 18.01
N ALA A 457 -0.19 6.47 17.34
CA ALA A 457 -0.07 5.08 16.94
C ALA A 457 0.98 4.90 15.84
N THR A 458 1.81 3.86 15.93
CA THR A 458 2.91 3.59 14.99
C THR A 458 2.88 2.18 14.41
N SER A 459 1.71 1.53 14.41
CA SER A 459 1.59 0.15 13.89
C SER A 459 1.89 0.05 12.40
N THR A 460 1.75 1.15 11.66
CA THR A 460 2.02 1.27 10.22
C THR A 460 3.49 1.41 9.85
N CYS A 461 4.40 1.56 10.84
CA CYS A 461 5.85 1.85 10.78
C CYS A 461 6.21 3.28 11.22
N CYS A 462 5.41 4.27 10.84
CA CYS A 462 5.63 5.69 11.11
C CYS A 462 4.40 6.30 11.82
N ALA A 463 4.22 7.62 11.78
CA ALA A 463 3.12 8.30 12.47
C ALA A 463 1.77 7.99 11.79
N GLY A 464 0.99 7.06 12.34
CA GLY A 464 -0.29 6.62 11.79
C GLY A 464 -1.29 7.78 11.67
N THR A 465 -1.90 7.94 10.49
CA THR A 465 -2.96 8.92 10.29
C THR A 465 -4.29 8.39 10.83
N ALA A 466 -5.29 9.28 10.94
CA ALA A 466 -6.65 8.94 11.34
C ALA A 466 -7.67 9.26 10.22
N PRO A 467 -7.76 8.46 9.14
CA PRO A 467 -8.72 8.66 8.06
C PRO A 467 -10.20 8.59 8.48
N GLU A 468 -10.48 8.07 9.67
CA GLU A 468 -11.80 8.12 10.33
C GLU A 468 -12.22 9.52 10.76
N HIS A 469 -11.29 10.46 10.89
CA HIS A 469 -11.59 11.86 11.16
C HIS A 469 -11.97 12.57 9.86
N THR A 470 -13.03 13.37 9.92
CA THR A 470 -13.71 13.92 8.75
C THR A 470 -12.76 14.65 7.79
N MET A 471 -11.89 15.51 8.30
CA MET A 471 -11.00 16.32 7.47
C MET A 471 -9.74 15.58 7.00
N MET A 472 -9.32 14.51 7.67
CA MET A 472 -8.28 13.61 7.16
C MET A 472 -8.83 12.74 6.03
N GLY A 473 -9.99 12.10 6.24
CA GLY A 473 -10.67 11.33 5.19
C GLY A 473 -10.97 12.18 3.95
N ARG A 474 -11.34 13.46 4.16
CA ARG A 474 -11.51 14.42 3.08
C ARG A 474 -10.21 14.74 2.34
N LEU A 475 -9.10 14.99 3.05
CA LEU A 475 -7.80 15.27 2.45
C LEU A 475 -7.38 14.15 1.48
N ILE A 476 -7.66 12.90 1.86
CA ILE A 476 -7.41 11.71 1.01
C ILE A 476 -8.23 11.79 -0.28
N VAL A 477 -9.53 12.05 -0.19
CA VAL A 477 -10.42 12.17 -1.37
C VAL A 477 -9.96 13.31 -2.28
N ASP A 478 -9.69 14.50 -1.72
CA ASP A 478 -9.28 15.68 -2.48
C ASP A 478 -7.92 15.46 -3.19
N SER A 479 -6.97 14.77 -2.52
CA SER A 479 -5.68 14.39 -3.11
C SER A 479 -5.85 13.40 -4.28
N VAL A 480 -6.63 12.33 -4.10
CA VAL A 480 -6.92 11.33 -5.15
C VAL A 480 -7.59 11.97 -6.37
N VAL A 481 -8.59 12.84 -6.16
CA VAL A 481 -9.24 13.58 -7.25
C VAL A 481 -8.25 14.49 -7.97
N THR A 482 -7.31 15.10 -7.25
CA THR A 482 -6.26 15.92 -7.87
C THR A 482 -5.33 15.09 -8.74
N TRP A 483 -4.86 13.93 -8.28
CA TRP A 483 -4.06 13.00 -9.08
C TRP A 483 -4.82 12.51 -10.32
N ALA A 484 -6.10 12.15 -10.17
CA ALA A 484 -6.94 11.71 -11.27
C ALA A 484 -7.14 12.80 -12.33
N THR A 485 -7.48 14.03 -11.92
CA THR A 485 -7.87 15.11 -12.86
C THR A 485 -6.69 15.91 -13.39
N ARG A 486 -5.71 16.24 -12.53
CA ARG A 486 -4.58 17.13 -12.87
C ARG A 486 -3.37 16.39 -13.40
N TYR A 487 -3.23 15.12 -13.05
CA TYR A 487 -2.13 14.26 -13.48
C TYR A 487 -2.58 13.05 -14.30
N LYS A 488 -3.89 12.93 -14.57
CA LYS A 488 -4.48 11.89 -15.43
C LYS A 488 -4.04 10.47 -15.03
N VAL A 489 -3.88 10.21 -13.73
CA VAL A 489 -3.66 8.85 -13.20
C VAL A 489 -4.87 7.95 -13.53
N ASP A 490 -4.61 6.67 -13.81
CA ASP A 490 -5.58 5.66 -14.27
C ASP A 490 -5.96 4.63 -13.19
N GLY A 491 -5.33 4.66 -12.02
CA GLY A 491 -5.70 3.83 -10.90
C GLY A 491 -4.90 4.13 -9.65
N PHE A 492 -5.34 3.60 -8.52
CA PHE A 492 -4.70 3.81 -7.22
C PHE A 492 -4.54 2.49 -6.47
N ARG A 493 -3.34 2.25 -5.97
CA ARG A 493 -3.06 1.19 -4.99
C ARG A 493 -2.90 1.84 -3.62
N PHE A 494 -3.76 1.46 -2.67
CA PHE A 494 -3.71 1.96 -1.30
C PHE A 494 -2.82 1.07 -0.44
N ASP A 495 -1.69 1.63 -0.01
CA ASP A 495 -0.81 1.06 0.99
C ASP A 495 -1.53 0.91 2.33
N LEU A 496 -1.37 -0.24 2.97
CA LEU A 496 -2.03 -0.62 4.23
C LEU A 496 -3.50 -0.19 4.28
N MET A 497 -4.26 -0.49 3.23
CA MET A 497 -5.66 -0.10 3.08
C MET A 497 -6.53 -0.51 4.29
N GLY A 498 -6.18 -1.58 5.02
CA GLY A 498 -6.84 -1.98 6.27
C GLY A 498 -6.85 -0.92 7.38
N HIS A 499 -5.90 0.03 7.37
CA HIS A 499 -5.86 1.18 8.30
C HIS A 499 -6.79 2.33 7.92
N HIS A 500 -7.56 2.17 6.84
CA HIS A 500 -8.63 3.08 6.43
C HIS A 500 -10.00 2.50 6.78
N PRO A 501 -10.98 3.36 7.14
CA PRO A 501 -12.37 2.94 7.19
C PRO A 501 -12.86 2.53 5.80
N LYS A 502 -13.65 1.45 5.73
CA LYS A 502 -14.35 1.03 4.51
C LYS A 502 -15.17 2.18 3.91
N ALA A 503 -15.86 2.95 4.76
CA ALA A 503 -16.64 4.11 4.34
C ALA A 503 -15.78 5.17 3.61
N GLY A 504 -14.52 5.36 4.05
CA GLY A 504 -13.57 6.25 3.38
C GLY A 504 -13.19 5.76 1.99
N MET A 505 -12.95 4.45 1.84
CA MET A 505 -12.66 3.85 0.53
C MET A 505 -13.85 3.93 -0.43
N LEU A 506 -15.08 3.77 0.08
CA LEU A 506 -16.30 3.97 -0.71
C LEU A 506 -16.48 5.45 -1.11
N ALA A 507 -16.10 6.40 -0.25
CA ALA A 507 -16.12 7.82 -0.60
C ALA A 507 -15.12 8.15 -1.72
N VAL A 508 -13.90 7.57 -1.68
CA VAL A 508 -12.92 7.66 -2.78
C VAL A 508 -13.51 7.11 -4.08
N ARG A 509 -14.10 5.91 -4.04
CA ARG A 509 -14.74 5.28 -5.21
C ARG A 509 -15.84 6.18 -5.79
N ALA A 510 -16.72 6.71 -4.94
CA ALA A 510 -17.82 7.59 -5.36
C ALA A 510 -17.29 8.91 -5.98
N ALA A 511 -16.24 9.50 -5.39
CA ALA A 511 -15.63 10.71 -5.92
C ALA A 511 -15.00 10.50 -7.30
N LEU A 512 -14.33 9.36 -7.49
CA LEU A 512 -13.81 8.97 -8.81
C LEU A 512 -14.95 8.72 -9.81
N ASP A 513 -16.01 8.00 -9.42
CA ASP A 513 -17.14 7.69 -10.33
C ASP A 513 -17.90 8.92 -10.81
N ALA A 514 -17.83 10.02 -10.06
CA ALA A 514 -18.41 11.31 -10.44
C ALA A 514 -17.61 12.02 -11.55
N LEU A 515 -16.33 11.69 -11.75
CA LEU A 515 -15.48 12.35 -12.74
C LEU A 515 -15.82 11.88 -14.16
N THR A 516 -16.00 12.84 -15.07
CA THR A 516 -16.36 12.57 -16.47
C THR A 516 -15.34 13.12 -17.45
N SER A 517 -15.20 12.45 -18.60
CA SER A 517 -14.27 12.91 -19.65
C SER A 517 -14.59 14.32 -20.16
N ARG A 518 -15.87 14.74 -20.06
CA ARG A 518 -16.34 16.04 -20.53
C ARG A 518 -16.00 17.16 -19.55
N GLU A 519 -16.19 16.94 -18.26
CA GLU A 519 -16.06 17.99 -17.23
C GLU A 519 -14.64 18.01 -16.63
N ASP A 520 -14.06 16.84 -16.42
CA ASP A 520 -12.80 16.65 -15.68
C ASP A 520 -11.64 16.19 -16.57
N GLY A 521 -11.91 15.85 -17.82
CA GLY A 521 -10.90 15.39 -18.77
C GLY A 521 -10.39 13.97 -18.53
N VAL A 522 -11.09 13.17 -17.70
CA VAL A 522 -10.84 11.76 -17.41
C VAL A 522 -12.15 10.99 -17.22
N ASP A 523 -12.21 9.72 -17.61
CA ASP A 523 -13.33 8.82 -17.27
C ASP A 523 -13.07 8.13 -15.93
N GLY A 524 -13.66 8.66 -14.86
CA GLY A 524 -13.38 8.19 -13.51
C GLY A 524 -13.90 6.79 -13.18
N LYS A 525 -14.95 6.33 -13.87
CA LYS A 525 -15.46 4.94 -13.74
C LYS A 525 -14.47 3.91 -14.30
N SER A 526 -13.56 4.33 -15.17
CA SER A 526 -12.49 3.48 -15.70
C SER A 526 -11.27 3.38 -14.78
N ILE A 527 -11.18 4.23 -13.74
CA ILE A 527 -10.04 4.25 -12.83
C ILE A 527 -10.15 3.06 -11.88
N ILE A 528 -9.14 2.19 -11.87
CA ILE A 528 -9.11 1.01 -11.00
C ILE A 528 -8.66 1.35 -9.58
N LEU A 529 -9.17 0.61 -8.58
CA LEU A 529 -8.91 0.90 -7.17
C LEU A 529 -8.69 -0.41 -6.40
N TYR A 530 -7.52 -0.55 -5.81
CA TYR A 530 -7.17 -1.71 -5.00
C TYR A 530 -6.19 -1.36 -3.88
N GLY A 531 -5.88 -2.31 -3.01
CA GLY A 531 -4.90 -2.07 -1.96
C GLY A 531 -4.66 -3.26 -1.04
N GLU A 532 -4.01 -2.96 0.07
CA GLU A 532 -3.58 -3.91 1.09
C GLU A 532 -4.58 -4.04 2.24
N GLY A 533 -5.58 -4.90 2.07
CA GLY A 533 -6.64 -5.12 3.06
C GLY A 533 -6.25 -5.95 4.28
N TRP A 534 -5.04 -5.75 4.83
CA TRP A 534 -4.52 -6.49 5.99
C TRP A 534 -5.22 -6.08 7.30
N ASN A 535 -5.36 -7.01 8.24
CA ASN A 535 -6.03 -6.78 9.52
C ASN A 535 -5.02 -6.85 10.67
N PHE A 536 -4.51 -5.72 11.14
CA PHE A 536 -3.53 -5.63 12.24
C PHE A 536 -3.46 -4.23 12.86
N GLY A 537 -2.69 -4.08 13.94
CA GLY A 537 -2.53 -2.80 14.64
C GLY A 537 -3.71 -2.44 15.54
N GLU A 538 -3.81 -1.16 15.90
CA GLU A 538 -4.83 -0.61 16.79
C GLU A 538 -6.24 -0.57 16.18
N VAL A 539 -6.35 -0.75 14.86
CA VAL A 539 -7.62 -0.78 14.12
C VAL A 539 -8.17 -2.20 13.95
N ALA A 540 -7.35 -3.22 14.27
CA ALA A 540 -7.65 -4.62 13.97
C ALA A 540 -9.00 -5.08 14.54
N PHE A 541 -9.64 -6.01 13.84
CA PHE A 541 -10.97 -6.55 14.19
C PHE A 541 -12.03 -5.46 14.36
N ASP A 542 -11.91 -4.40 13.55
CA ASP A 542 -12.82 -3.27 13.50
C ASP A 542 -12.92 -2.51 14.84
N ALA A 543 -11.84 -2.56 15.63
CA ALA A 543 -11.80 -1.98 16.98
C ALA A 543 -12.06 -0.47 17.00
N ARG A 544 -11.71 0.24 15.92
CA ARG A 544 -11.90 1.69 15.78
C ARG A 544 -13.04 2.04 14.82
N PHE A 545 -13.23 1.27 13.75
CA PHE A 545 -14.23 1.45 12.69
C PHE A 545 -14.29 0.16 11.84
N GLU A 546 -15.32 -0.01 11.00
CA GLU A 546 -15.30 -1.09 9.98
C GLU A 546 -14.14 -0.84 9.01
N GLN A 547 -13.09 -1.64 9.11
CA GLN A 547 -11.86 -1.47 8.33
C GLN A 547 -12.10 -1.84 6.86
N ALA A 548 -11.30 -1.28 5.96
CA ALA A 548 -11.22 -1.71 4.56
C ALA A 548 -10.35 -2.98 4.39
N THR A 549 -10.69 -4.04 5.11
CA THR A 549 -10.03 -5.35 5.01
C THR A 549 -10.50 -6.15 3.79
N GLN A 550 -9.76 -7.20 3.43
CA GLN A 550 -10.15 -8.19 2.41
C GLN A 550 -11.59 -8.69 2.58
N ALA A 551 -11.98 -9.05 3.81
CA ALA A 551 -13.32 -9.57 4.09
C ALA A 551 -14.39 -8.47 4.03
N ASN A 552 -14.12 -7.30 4.61
CA ASN A 552 -15.09 -6.21 4.69
C ASN A 552 -15.34 -5.54 3.33
N LEU A 553 -14.39 -5.59 2.40
CA LEU A 553 -14.51 -5.02 1.05
C LEU A 553 -15.20 -5.94 0.04
N ALA A 554 -15.55 -7.17 0.41
CA ALA A 554 -16.31 -8.06 -0.46
C ALA A 554 -17.63 -7.39 -0.93
N GLY A 555 -17.86 -7.35 -2.24
CA GLY A 555 -19.05 -6.75 -2.86
C GLY A 555 -18.95 -5.26 -3.14
N THR A 556 -17.82 -4.61 -2.82
CA THR A 556 -17.63 -3.17 -3.07
C THR A 556 -17.05 -2.86 -4.45
N GLY A 557 -16.49 -3.86 -5.14
CA GLY A 557 -15.72 -3.66 -6.38
C GLY A 557 -14.30 -3.11 -6.18
N ILE A 558 -13.87 -2.87 -4.93
CA ILE A 558 -12.51 -2.44 -4.59
C ILE A 558 -11.64 -3.70 -4.43
N GLY A 559 -10.46 -3.70 -5.07
CA GLY A 559 -9.57 -4.84 -5.08
C GLY A 559 -8.71 -4.97 -3.82
N THR A 560 -8.37 -6.19 -3.44
CA THR A 560 -7.35 -6.46 -2.42
C THR A 560 -6.36 -7.52 -2.89
N PHE A 561 -5.09 -7.34 -2.55
CA PHE A 561 -4.08 -8.39 -2.73
C PHE A 561 -4.49 -9.70 -2.05
N THR A 562 -4.26 -10.83 -2.74
CA THR A 562 -4.53 -12.17 -2.22
C THR A 562 -3.23 -12.89 -1.86
N ASP A 563 -2.83 -12.77 -0.60
CA ASP A 563 -1.74 -13.50 0.07
C ASP A 563 -1.92 -15.03 0.07
N ARG A 564 -3.16 -15.53 0.01
CA ARG A 564 -3.48 -16.97 -0.06
C ARG A 564 -2.79 -17.67 -1.23
N LEU A 565 -2.98 -17.13 -2.44
CA LEU A 565 -2.40 -17.70 -3.66
C LEU A 565 -0.88 -17.54 -3.64
N ARG A 566 -0.39 -16.35 -3.26
CA ARG A 566 1.04 -16.05 -3.15
C ARG A 566 1.76 -17.11 -2.31
N ASP A 567 1.30 -17.34 -1.09
CA ASP A 567 1.95 -18.26 -0.14
C ASP A 567 1.81 -19.71 -0.57
N ALA A 568 0.66 -20.10 -1.12
CA ALA A 568 0.45 -21.45 -1.62
C ALA A 568 1.38 -21.80 -2.79
N VAL A 569 1.65 -20.84 -3.68
CA VAL A 569 2.53 -21.02 -4.84
C VAL A 569 4.00 -20.91 -4.42
N ARG A 570 4.40 -19.84 -3.73
CA ARG A 570 5.79 -19.64 -3.30
C ARG A 570 6.21 -20.69 -2.27
N GLY A 571 5.35 -21.03 -1.32
CA GLY A 571 5.65 -21.85 -0.15
C GLY A 571 6.08 -21.02 1.05
N GLY A 572 5.48 -21.31 2.21
CA GLY A 572 5.77 -20.60 3.45
C GLY A 572 5.12 -19.22 3.51
N GLY A 573 5.71 -18.33 4.30
CA GLY A 573 5.29 -16.93 4.45
C GLY A 573 6.48 -15.99 4.66
N PRO A 574 6.24 -14.67 4.60
CA PRO A 574 7.29 -13.65 4.68
C PRO A 574 8.01 -13.54 6.03
N PHE A 575 7.52 -14.25 7.06
CA PHE A 575 8.06 -14.23 8.42
C PHE A 575 8.70 -15.56 8.83
N ASP A 576 8.90 -16.48 7.88
CA ASP A 576 9.53 -17.77 8.16
C ASP A 576 10.99 -17.57 8.58
N ALA A 577 11.41 -18.22 9.67
CA ALA A 577 12.80 -18.19 10.11
C ALA A 577 13.73 -18.96 9.15
N ASP A 578 13.25 -20.05 8.54
CA ASP A 578 13.95 -20.79 7.49
C ASP A 578 13.25 -20.52 6.15
N PRO A 579 13.89 -19.80 5.20
CA PRO A 579 13.25 -19.39 3.96
C PRO A 579 12.98 -20.56 2.99
N ARG A 580 13.41 -21.79 3.31
CA ARG A 580 13.38 -22.95 2.40
C ARG A 580 12.07 -23.76 2.45
N VAL A 581 11.02 -23.22 3.08
CA VAL A 581 9.67 -23.82 3.08
C VAL A 581 9.11 -23.86 1.65
N GLN A 582 8.80 -25.06 1.13
CA GLN A 582 8.30 -25.26 -0.23
C GLN A 582 6.77 -25.17 -0.32
N GLY A 583 6.30 -24.80 -1.52
CA GLY A 583 4.90 -24.69 -1.93
C GLY A 583 4.69 -25.24 -3.34
N PHE A 584 3.51 -25.02 -3.91
CA PHE A 584 3.11 -25.60 -5.20
C PHE A 584 4.08 -25.27 -6.33
N GLY A 585 4.51 -24.01 -6.46
CA GLY A 585 5.42 -23.51 -7.48
C GLY A 585 6.91 -23.64 -7.14
N SER A 586 7.27 -24.22 -6.00
CA SER A 586 8.66 -24.26 -5.50
C SER A 586 9.17 -25.65 -5.13
N GLY A 587 8.58 -26.69 -5.75
CA GLY A 587 9.11 -28.06 -5.74
C GLY A 587 8.49 -29.00 -4.69
N LEU A 588 7.50 -28.53 -3.92
CA LEU A 588 6.80 -29.39 -2.95
C LEU A 588 6.20 -30.64 -3.62
N ALA A 589 5.78 -30.51 -4.88
CA ALA A 589 5.32 -31.61 -5.72
C ALA A 589 6.48 -32.43 -6.29
N GLY A 590 6.97 -33.41 -5.51
CA GLY A 590 7.90 -34.44 -5.99
C GLY A 590 9.36 -33.99 -6.17
N ALA A 591 9.73 -32.78 -5.74
CA ALA A 591 11.11 -32.28 -5.79
C ALA A 591 11.54 -31.66 -4.45
N PRO A 592 11.59 -32.45 -3.35
CA PRO A 592 11.96 -31.94 -2.03
C PRO A 592 13.38 -31.39 -2.02
N ASN A 593 13.58 -30.24 -1.38
CA ASN A 593 14.87 -29.57 -1.29
C ASN A 593 15.78 -30.10 -0.15
N GLY A 594 15.28 -31.04 0.66
CA GLY A 594 16.00 -31.67 1.76
C GLY A 594 16.08 -30.83 3.05
N ALA A 595 15.45 -29.66 3.10
CA ALA A 595 15.41 -28.83 4.30
C ALA A 595 14.46 -29.43 5.36
N PRO A 596 14.90 -29.61 6.63
CA PRO A 596 14.06 -30.20 7.68
C PRO A 596 12.76 -29.46 7.96
N VAL A 597 12.68 -28.15 7.66
CA VAL A 597 11.47 -27.31 7.82
C VAL A 597 10.27 -27.81 6.99
N ASN A 598 10.52 -28.64 5.97
CA ASN A 598 9.45 -29.23 5.17
C ASN A 598 8.82 -30.47 5.80
N GLY A 599 9.37 -31.00 6.90
CA GLY A 599 8.82 -32.16 7.59
C GLY A 599 8.99 -33.47 6.80
N GLY A 600 8.34 -34.54 7.27
CA GLY A 600 8.31 -35.84 6.62
C GLY A 600 7.38 -35.89 5.39
N GLU A 601 7.44 -36.98 4.62
CA GLU A 601 6.64 -37.14 3.39
C GLU A 601 5.13 -36.94 3.58
N ALA A 602 4.57 -37.42 4.70
CA ALA A 602 3.16 -37.26 5.00
C ALA A 602 2.76 -35.79 5.25
N GLU A 603 3.63 -35.02 5.93
CA GLU A 603 3.42 -33.60 6.18
C GLU A 603 3.56 -32.79 4.88
N GLN A 604 4.52 -33.15 4.03
CA GLN A 604 4.70 -32.55 2.71
C GLN A 604 3.48 -32.80 1.80
N ARG A 605 2.96 -34.03 1.77
CA ARG A 605 1.74 -34.39 1.03
C ARG A 605 0.51 -33.61 1.53
N ALA A 606 0.33 -33.54 2.85
CA ALA A 606 -0.76 -32.79 3.45
C ALA A 606 -0.67 -31.29 3.11
N ARG A 607 0.55 -30.72 3.16
CA ARG A 607 0.81 -29.34 2.74
C ARG A 607 0.54 -29.13 1.26
N LEU A 608 0.94 -30.06 0.39
CA LEU A 608 0.69 -29.96 -1.04
C LEU A 608 -0.80 -29.99 -1.37
N ALA A 609 -1.58 -30.83 -0.68
CA ALA A 609 -3.03 -30.84 -0.80
C ALA A 609 -3.64 -29.49 -0.36
N ALA A 610 -3.16 -28.93 0.76
CA ALA A 610 -3.61 -27.61 1.23
C ALA A 610 -3.25 -26.48 0.23
N CYS A 611 -2.01 -26.44 -0.25
CA CYS A 611 -1.56 -25.50 -1.28
C CYS A 611 -2.40 -25.64 -2.56
N THR A 612 -2.71 -26.87 -2.98
CA THR A 612 -3.51 -27.13 -4.19
C THR A 612 -4.89 -26.50 -4.07
N GLU A 613 -5.58 -26.66 -2.94
CA GLU A 613 -6.87 -26.01 -2.73
C GLU A 613 -6.77 -24.48 -2.68
N LEU A 614 -5.76 -23.93 -2.00
CA LEU A 614 -5.54 -22.48 -1.97
C LEU A 614 -5.28 -21.91 -3.37
N VAL A 615 -4.51 -22.62 -4.20
CA VAL A 615 -4.29 -22.23 -5.61
C VAL A 615 -5.60 -22.30 -6.40
N GLN A 616 -6.40 -23.36 -6.22
CA GLN A 616 -7.72 -23.46 -6.87
C GLN A 616 -8.64 -22.30 -6.47
N VAL A 617 -8.71 -21.95 -5.18
CA VAL A 617 -9.47 -20.77 -4.71
C VAL A 617 -8.95 -19.50 -5.38
N GLY A 618 -7.63 -19.28 -5.40
CA GLY A 618 -7.01 -18.14 -6.05
C GLY A 618 -7.35 -18.02 -7.54
N LEU A 619 -7.31 -19.14 -8.27
CA LEU A 619 -7.65 -19.21 -9.70
C LEU A 619 -9.09 -18.78 -10.02
N THR A 620 -10.01 -18.88 -9.05
CA THR A 620 -11.39 -18.40 -9.21
C THR A 620 -11.55 -16.89 -9.02
N GLY A 621 -10.49 -16.17 -8.64
CA GLY A 621 -10.56 -14.79 -8.16
C GLY A 621 -10.90 -14.73 -6.67
N SER A 622 -10.43 -15.72 -5.89
CA SER A 622 -10.63 -15.87 -4.45
C SER A 622 -12.10 -15.83 -4.00
N LEU A 623 -13.00 -16.38 -4.81
CA LEU A 623 -14.44 -16.31 -4.59
C LEU A 623 -14.86 -17.06 -3.32
N ARG A 624 -15.60 -16.35 -2.46
CA ARG A 624 -16.13 -16.87 -1.20
C ARG A 624 -16.98 -18.14 -1.39
N ASP A 625 -17.95 -18.07 -2.30
CA ASP A 625 -19.01 -19.09 -2.44
C ASP A 625 -18.78 -20.09 -3.58
N TYR A 626 -17.58 -20.09 -4.19
CA TYR A 626 -17.24 -21.09 -5.20
C TYR A 626 -17.06 -22.47 -4.53
N VAL A 627 -17.70 -23.51 -5.05
CA VAL A 627 -17.62 -24.87 -4.51
C VAL A 627 -16.50 -25.63 -5.22
N LEU A 628 -15.48 -26.03 -4.46
CA LEU A 628 -14.33 -26.78 -4.92
C LEU A 628 -14.67 -28.27 -5.12
N PRO A 629 -13.79 -29.04 -5.81
CA PRO A 629 -13.95 -30.49 -5.94
C PRO A 629 -14.03 -31.23 -4.60
N SER A 630 -13.43 -30.69 -3.53
CA SER A 630 -13.55 -31.24 -2.18
C SER A 630 -14.94 -31.07 -1.54
N GLY A 631 -15.87 -30.38 -2.22
CA GLY A 631 -17.20 -30.05 -1.73
C GLY A 631 -17.24 -28.80 -0.84
N ARG A 632 -16.08 -28.28 -0.43
CA ARG A 632 -15.96 -27.05 0.35
C ARG A 632 -16.17 -25.82 -0.50
N LYS A 633 -16.79 -24.79 0.08
CA LYS A 633 -16.76 -23.43 -0.46
C LYS A 633 -15.39 -22.79 -0.25
N GLY A 634 -15.04 -21.82 -1.08
CA GLY A 634 -13.80 -21.04 -0.92
C GLY A 634 -13.61 -20.48 0.49
N CYS A 635 -14.69 -20.02 1.14
CA CYS A 635 -14.64 -19.52 2.52
C CYS A 635 -14.48 -20.59 3.61
N GLU A 636 -14.69 -21.86 3.29
CA GLU A 636 -14.52 -23.00 4.20
C GLU A 636 -13.09 -23.57 4.12
N VAL A 637 -12.30 -23.14 3.15
CA VAL A 637 -10.86 -23.43 3.08
C VAL A 637 -10.14 -22.47 4.01
N GLY A 638 -9.40 -23.02 4.97
CA GLY A 638 -8.64 -22.23 5.94
C GLY A 638 -7.29 -21.77 5.42
N TYR A 639 -6.90 -20.55 5.80
CA TYR A 639 -5.57 -19.97 5.58
C TYR A 639 -5.20 -19.14 6.82
N ASN A 640 -4.25 -19.60 7.63
CA ASN A 640 -3.75 -18.90 8.82
C ASN A 640 -4.86 -18.35 9.75
N GLY A 641 -5.91 -19.15 9.98
CA GLY A 641 -7.06 -18.76 10.82
C GLY A 641 -8.12 -17.90 10.13
N SER A 642 -7.95 -17.60 8.84
CA SER A 642 -8.90 -16.83 8.01
C SER A 642 -9.45 -17.65 6.84
N PRO A 643 -10.62 -17.30 6.28
CA PRO A 643 -11.12 -17.87 5.03
C PRO A 643 -10.17 -17.58 3.86
N ALA A 644 -9.93 -18.59 3.01
CA ALA A 644 -9.14 -18.43 1.80
C ALA A 644 -9.93 -17.66 0.72
N GLY A 645 -11.17 -18.05 0.48
CA GLY A 645 -12.11 -17.34 -0.39
C GLY A 645 -12.87 -16.27 0.40
N TYR A 646 -12.79 -15.02 -0.07
CA TYR A 646 -13.39 -13.87 0.62
C TYR A 646 -14.12 -12.91 -0.33
N THR A 647 -13.85 -12.94 -1.64
CA THR A 647 -14.42 -11.98 -2.60
C THR A 647 -15.86 -12.32 -2.99
N ALA A 648 -16.62 -11.28 -3.35
CA ALA A 648 -17.95 -11.43 -3.96
C ALA A 648 -17.88 -11.43 -5.49
N ALA A 649 -16.84 -10.83 -6.07
CA ALA A 649 -16.56 -10.83 -7.51
C ALA A 649 -15.05 -11.01 -7.77
N PRO A 650 -14.66 -11.64 -8.89
CA PRO A 650 -13.24 -11.92 -9.16
C PRO A 650 -12.40 -10.64 -9.29
N GLY A 651 -12.98 -9.52 -9.73
CA GLY A 651 -12.27 -8.23 -9.81
C GLY A 651 -11.79 -7.68 -8.46
N GLU A 652 -12.30 -8.21 -7.35
CA GLU A 652 -11.90 -7.82 -6.00
C GLU A 652 -10.62 -8.55 -5.53
N ALA A 653 -10.16 -9.56 -6.28
CA ALA A 653 -8.88 -10.21 -6.02
C ALA A 653 -7.78 -9.63 -6.92
N VAL A 654 -6.66 -9.27 -6.30
CA VAL A 654 -5.39 -8.96 -6.97
C VAL A 654 -4.43 -10.13 -6.72
N ALA A 655 -4.31 -11.00 -7.72
CA ALA A 655 -3.45 -12.16 -7.71
C ALA A 655 -2.00 -11.78 -7.97
N TYR A 656 -1.08 -12.32 -7.19
CA TYR A 656 0.36 -12.09 -7.30
C TYR A 656 1.16 -13.21 -6.63
N VAL A 657 2.43 -13.35 -7.00
CA VAL A 657 3.40 -14.27 -6.39
C VAL A 657 4.71 -13.59 -6.02
N ASP A 658 4.83 -12.31 -6.34
CA ASP A 658 5.90 -11.40 -5.93
C ASP A 658 5.46 -9.95 -6.12
N ALA A 659 6.11 -9.07 -5.36
CA ALA A 659 5.95 -7.62 -5.35
C ALA A 659 7.31 -7.01 -4.97
N HIS A 660 7.35 -5.70 -4.76
CA HIS A 660 8.54 -4.99 -4.33
C HIS A 660 9.05 -5.44 -2.95
N ASP A 661 8.13 -5.77 -2.03
CA ASP A 661 8.38 -6.27 -0.69
C ASP A 661 8.59 -7.80 -0.63
N ASN A 662 9.35 -8.26 0.36
CA ASN A 662 9.83 -9.64 0.47
C ASN A 662 10.80 -10.00 -0.68
N GLU A 663 11.20 -11.27 -0.76
CA GLU A 663 12.12 -11.70 -1.82
C GLU A 663 11.41 -11.69 -3.19
N THR A 664 12.16 -11.34 -4.24
CA THR A 664 11.72 -11.55 -5.63
C THR A 664 11.32 -13.01 -5.86
N LEU A 665 10.49 -13.30 -6.87
CA LEU A 665 10.14 -14.69 -7.17
C LEU A 665 11.39 -15.55 -7.48
N PHE A 666 12.38 -15.00 -8.20
CA PHE A 666 13.61 -15.72 -8.49
C PHE A 666 14.38 -16.07 -7.21
N ASP A 667 14.54 -15.10 -6.30
CA ASP A 667 15.26 -15.29 -5.03
C ASP A 667 14.53 -16.29 -4.11
N ALA A 668 13.20 -16.22 -4.05
CA ALA A 668 12.39 -17.18 -3.33
C ALA A 668 12.57 -18.61 -3.88
N LEU A 669 12.57 -18.76 -5.20
CA LEU A 669 12.84 -20.05 -5.85
C LEU A 669 14.29 -20.51 -5.69
N ALA A 670 15.25 -19.59 -5.56
CA ALA A 670 16.65 -19.93 -5.24
C ALA A 670 16.75 -20.58 -3.85
N TYR A 671 16.04 -20.07 -2.85
CA TYR A 671 15.95 -20.70 -1.52
C TYR A 671 15.21 -22.04 -1.55
N LYS A 672 14.12 -22.13 -2.30
CA LYS A 672 13.13 -23.19 -2.10
C LYS A 672 13.27 -24.38 -3.04
N LEU A 673 13.73 -24.19 -4.28
CA LEU A 673 13.98 -25.32 -5.18
C LEU A 673 15.23 -26.09 -4.76
N PRO A 674 15.31 -27.42 -5.01
CA PRO A 674 16.56 -28.15 -4.84
C PRO A 674 17.71 -27.44 -5.56
N GLN A 675 18.84 -27.20 -4.89
CA GLN A 675 19.93 -26.40 -5.46
C GLN A 675 20.37 -26.91 -6.84
N ARG A 676 20.45 -28.24 -7.01
CA ARG A 676 20.77 -28.95 -8.26
C ARG A 676 19.76 -28.83 -9.40
N THR A 677 18.65 -28.11 -9.21
CA THR A 677 17.64 -27.90 -10.27
C THR A 677 18.25 -27.10 -11.42
N PRO A 678 18.26 -27.61 -12.67
CA PRO A 678 18.81 -26.90 -13.82
C PRO A 678 18.15 -25.55 -14.06
N MET A 679 18.88 -24.58 -14.61
CA MET A 679 18.36 -23.23 -14.87
C MET A 679 17.11 -23.24 -15.78
N ALA A 680 17.07 -24.09 -16.80
CA ALA A 680 15.88 -24.24 -17.66
C ALA A 680 14.63 -24.65 -16.87
N ASP A 681 14.78 -25.52 -15.86
CA ASP A 681 13.68 -25.94 -14.99
C ASP A 681 13.32 -24.85 -13.98
N ARG A 682 14.29 -24.06 -13.52
CA ARG A 682 14.01 -22.87 -12.69
C ARG A 682 13.19 -21.84 -13.46
N VAL A 683 13.52 -21.60 -14.74
CA VAL A 683 12.73 -20.75 -15.64
C VAL A 683 11.30 -21.29 -15.79
N ARG A 684 11.15 -22.61 -15.94
CA ARG A 684 9.82 -23.24 -15.99
C ARG A 684 9.03 -23.08 -14.69
N MET A 685 9.66 -23.23 -13.53
CA MET A 685 8.99 -23.01 -12.23
C MET A 685 8.63 -21.54 -12.00
N GLN A 686 9.46 -20.60 -12.47
CA GLN A 686 9.14 -19.16 -12.51
C GLN A 686 7.88 -18.93 -13.35
N LEU A 687 7.85 -19.44 -14.59
CA LEU A 687 6.72 -19.30 -15.50
C LEU A 687 5.45 -20.00 -14.98
N LEU A 688 5.58 -21.16 -14.36
CA LEU A 688 4.48 -21.87 -13.73
C LEU A 688 3.88 -21.04 -12.60
N SER A 689 4.72 -20.45 -11.75
CA SER A 689 4.27 -19.59 -10.66
C SER A 689 3.55 -18.34 -11.19
N LEU A 690 4.12 -17.68 -12.20
CA LEU A 690 3.50 -16.51 -12.85
C LEU A 690 2.20 -16.87 -13.60
N ALA A 691 2.10 -18.08 -14.17
CA ALA A 691 0.89 -18.53 -14.85
C ALA A 691 -0.30 -18.70 -13.89
N THR A 692 -0.06 -19.08 -12.62
CA THR A 692 -1.12 -19.13 -11.61
C THR A 692 -1.74 -17.75 -11.35
N VAL A 693 -1.01 -16.68 -11.63
CA VAL A 693 -1.47 -15.29 -11.51
C VAL A 693 -2.12 -14.82 -12.82
N LEU A 694 -1.40 -14.92 -13.93
CA LEU A 694 -1.86 -14.40 -15.22
C LEU A 694 -3.09 -15.12 -15.76
N LEU A 695 -3.27 -16.41 -15.44
CA LEU A 695 -4.40 -17.20 -15.92
C LEU A 695 -5.53 -17.31 -14.87
N ALA A 696 -5.37 -16.73 -13.69
CA ALA A 696 -6.45 -16.60 -12.70
C ALA A 696 -7.53 -15.63 -13.17
N GLN A 697 -8.76 -15.85 -12.68
CA GLN A 697 -9.80 -14.82 -12.73
C GLN A 697 -9.42 -13.66 -11.79
N GLY A 698 -9.78 -12.43 -12.18
CA GLY A 698 -9.50 -11.24 -11.39
C GLY A 698 -8.28 -10.47 -11.90
N THR A 699 -7.78 -9.55 -11.08
CA THR A 699 -6.65 -8.69 -11.45
C THR A 699 -5.35 -9.47 -11.34
N ALA A 700 -4.51 -9.43 -12.38
CA ALA A 700 -3.18 -10.02 -12.35
C ALA A 700 -2.14 -8.94 -12.04
N PHE A 701 -1.25 -9.21 -11.08
CA PHE A 701 -0.21 -8.30 -10.64
C PHE A 701 1.14 -9.01 -10.62
N VAL A 702 2.16 -8.37 -11.19
CA VAL A 702 3.51 -8.89 -11.26
C VAL A 702 4.52 -7.80 -10.92
N HIS A 703 5.60 -8.19 -10.24
CA HIS A 703 6.71 -7.30 -9.94
C HIS A 703 7.58 -7.06 -11.18
N ALA A 704 8.13 -5.84 -11.32
CA ALA A 704 9.00 -5.53 -12.43
C ALA A 704 10.25 -6.40 -12.44
N GLY A 705 10.53 -7.02 -13.58
CA GLY A 705 11.67 -7.88 -13.81
C GLY A 705 11.42 -9.36 -13.52
N SER A 706 10.24 -9.76 -13.02
CA SER A 706 9.89 -11.17 -12.83
C SER A 706 9.90 -11.96 -14.14
N GLU A 707 9.60 -11.30 -15.26
CA GLU A 707 9.72 -11.80 -16.63
C GLU A 707 11.17 -11.94 -17.09
N ARG A 708 12.12 -11.40 -16.34
CA ARG A 708 13.57 -11.42 -16.59
C ARG A 708 14.35 -12.09 -15.48
N LEU A 709 13.68 -12.86 -14.62
CA LEU A 709 14.28 -13.55 -13.47
C LEU A 709 14.94 -12.58 -12.48
N ARG A 710 14.44 -11.35 -12.31
CA ARG A 710 15.05 -10.33 -11.44
C ARG A 710 15.38 -10.89 -10.06
N SER A 711 16.57 -10.55 -9.60
CA SER A 711 17.06 -10.86 -8.26
C SER A 711 17.48 -9.57 -7.56
N LYS A 712 17.22 -9.51 -6.25
CA LYS A 712 17.77 -8.50 -5.34
C LYS A 712 18.86 -9.10 -4.45
N SER A 713 19.57 -10.11 -4.96
CA SER A 713 20.59 -10.87 -4.24
C SER A 713 20.08 -11.44 -2.90
N LEU A 714 18.85 -11.97 -2.92
CA LEU A 714 18.15 -12.55 -1.76
C LEU A 714 17.72 -11.54 -0.67
N ASP A 715 17.71 -10.24 -0.96
CA ASP A 715 17.17 -9.23 -0.05
C ASP A 715 15.65 -9.37 0.09
N ARG A 716 15.15 -9.44 1.33
CA ARG A 716 13.71 -9.50 1.63
C ARG A 716 13.08 -8.13 1.89
N ASN A 717 13.85 -7.08 2.15
CA ASN A 717 13.30 -5.74 2.37
C ASN A 717 14.26 -4.68 1.85
N SER A 718 14.14 -4.39 0.56
CA SER A 718 15.12 -3.63 -0.20
C SER A 718 14.78 -2.14 -0.34
N TYR A 719 13.97 -1.61 0.59
CA TYR A 719 13.47 -0.24 0.54
C TYR A 719 14.60 0.81 0.53
N ASP A 720 15.70 0.52 1.22
CA ASP A 720 16.85 1.41 1.42
C ASP A 720 18.17 0.69 1.04
N SER A 721 18.09 -0.25 0.09
CA SER A 721 19.23 -1.09 -0.34
C SER A 721 19.94 -0.53 -1.58
N GLY A 722 19.72 0.74 -1.92
CA GLY A 722 20.37 1.42 -3.04
C GLY A 722 20.05 0.83 -4.43
N ASP A 723 20.65 1.44 -5.45
CA ASP A 723 20.58 0.95 -6.84
C ASP A 723 21.19 -0.44 -6.99
N TRP A 724 22.22 -0.76 -6.20
CA TRP A 724 23.01 -1.97 -6.38
C TRP A 724 22.20 -3.26 -6.20
N PHE A 725 21.42 -3.34 -5.13
CA PHE A 725 20.56 -4.51 -4.88
C PHE A 725 19.24 -4.43 -5.64
N ASN A 726 18.76 -3.24 -6.02
CA ASN A 726 17.47 -3.08 -6.70
C ASN A 726 17.54 -3.03 -8.24
N ARG A 727 18.73 -2.97 -8.83
CA ARG A 727 18.95 -2.85 -10.30
C ARG A 727 18.02 -3.73 -11.14
N LEU A 728 17.40 -3.12 -12.14
CA LEU A 728 16.70 -3.80 -13.20
C LEU A 728 17.58 -3.82 -14.45
N LEU A 729 18.09 -5.00 -14.81
CA LEU A 729 19.08 -5.16 -15.89
C LEU A 729 18.41 -5.50 -17.23
N TRP A 730 18.34 -4.51 -18.11
CA TRP A 730 17.78 -4.67 -19.46
C TRP A 730 18.73 -5.39 -20.42
N ASP A 731 20.03 -5.25 -20.21
CA ASP A 731 21.05 -6.04 -20.89
C ASP A 731 21.30 -7.33 -20.10
N CYS A 732 20.81 -8.45 -20.62
CA CYS A 732 20.92 -9.75 -19.96
C CYS A 732 22.37 -10.24 -19.83
N SER A 733 23.32 -9.68 -20.58
CA SER A 733 24.73 -10.07 -20.46
C SER A 733 25.33 -9.64 -19.12
N GLN A 734 24.67 -8.71 -18.42
CA GLN A 734 25.00 -8.25 -17.08
C GLN A 734 24.37 -9.14 -15.99
N GLY A 735 23.59 -10.14 -16.37
CA GLY A 735 22.86 -11.03 -15.46
C GLY A 735 21.48 -10.47 -15.05
N ASN A 736 21.00 -10.92 -13.90
CA ASN A 736 19.68 -10.57 -13.34
C ASN A 736 19.75 -9.89 -11.96
N GLY A 737 20.97 -9.61 -11.47
CA GLY A 737 21.24 -9.07 -10.14
C GLY A 737 21.72 -10.08 -9.09
N PHE A 738 21.56 -11.39 -9.33
CA PHE A 738 21.89 -12.45 -8.37
C PHE A 738 23.40 -12.59 -8.12
N GLY A 739 23.78 -12.83 -6.86
CA GLY A 739 25.19 -12.88 -6.47
C GLY A 739 25.83 -11.50 -6.46
N GLY A 740 25.07 -10.47 -6.06
CA GLY A 740 25.52 -9.09 -5.87
C GLY A 740 26.13 -8.83 -4.49
N GLY A 741 26.49 -9.86 -3.72
CA GLY A 741 26.85 -9.74 -2.31
C GLY A 741 25.72 -10.21 -1.40
N LEU A 742 26.05 -10.41 -0.13
CA LEU A 742 25.02 -10.63 0.88
C LEU A 742 24.15 -9.38 0.99
N PRO A 743 22.82 -9.53 1.08
CA PRO A 743 21.91 -8.39 1.23
C PRO A 743 22.13 -7.69 2.57
N PRO A 744 21.68 -6.42 2.73
CA PRO A 744 21.90 -5.63 3.94
C PRO A 744 21.64 -6.38 5.23
N ARG A 745 22.59 -6.26 6.17
CA ARG A 745 22.57 -6.97 7.46
C ARG A 745 21.24 -6.75 8.18
N ALA A 746 20.76 -5.50 8.18
CA ALA A 746 19.46 -5.14 8.71
C ALA A 746 18.36 -5.94 8.01
N GLY A 747 17.72 -6.83 8.76
CA GLY A 747 16.65 -7.68 8.27
C GLY A 747 17.11 -9.01 7.66
N ASN A 748 18.31 -9.11 7.07
CA ASN A 748 18.71 -10.33 6.33
C ASN A 748 19.77 -11.20 7.01
N GLU A 749 20.46 -10.71 8.05
CA GLU A 749 21.60 -11.42 8.67
C GLU A 749 21.26 -12.85 9.12
N ALA A 750 20.07 -13.06 9.68
CA ALA A 750 19.60 -14.38 10.11
C ALA A 750 19.50 -15.39 8.94
N ALA A 751 19.29 -14.92 7.71
CA ALA A 751 19.19 -15.74 6.52
C ALA A 751 20.54 -15.94 5.79
N TRP A 752 21.59 -15.21 6.18
CA TRP A 752 22.92 -15.31 5.56
C TRP A 752 23.52 -16.72 5.52
N PRO A 753 23.37 -17.57 6.56
CA PRO A 753 23.85 -18.95 6.49
C PRO A 753 23.25 -19.74 5.33
N TYR A 754 22.00 -19.46 4.94
CA TYR A 754 21.36 -20.04 3.76
C TYR A 754 21.81 -19.33 2.48
N ALA A 755 21.92 -18.00 2.52
CA ALA A 755 22.24 -17.16 1.36
C ALA A 755 23.65 -17.41 0.80
N ARG A 756 24.68 -17.51 1.65
CA ARG A 756 26.09 -17.61 1.21
C ARG A 756 26.30 -18.72 0.19
N ARG A 757 25.85 -19.93 0.52
CA ARG A 757 25.98 -21.10 -0.35
C ARG A 757 25.27 -20.94 -1.69
N LEU A 758 24.14 -20.22 -1.72
CA LEU A 758 23.37 -20.00 -2.94
C LEU A 758 24.05 -18.94 -3.81
N LEU A 759 24.48 -17.82 -3.21
CA LEU A 759 25.12 -16.71 -3.92
C LEU A 759 26.47 -17.11 -4.53
N GLU A 760 27.20 -18.03 -3.89
CA GLU A 760 28.47 -18.58 -4.40
C GLU A 760 28.30 -19.58 -5.56
N ASP A 761 27.08 -20.08 -5.81
CA ASP A 761 26.82 -21.07 -6.86
C ASP A 761 26.66 -20.41 -8.23
N PRO A 762 27.63 -20.55 -9.16
CA PRO A 762 27.54 -19.94 -10.48
C PRO A 762 26.38 -20.53 -11.32
N GLY A 763 25.91 -21.75 -11.00
CA GLY A 763 24.76 -22.37 -11.66
C GLY A 763 23.42 -21.69 -11.36
N LEU A 764 23.38 -20.81 -10.35
CA LEU A 764 22.21 -20.00 -10.01
C LEU A 764 22.22 -18.60 -10.65
N ARG A 765 23.25 -18.25 -11.42
CA ARG A 765 23.27 -17.01 -12.20
C ARG A 765 22.71 -17.28 -13.61
N PRO A 766 21.54 -16.73 -13.98
CA PRO A 766 20.97 -16.97 -15.31
C PRO A 766 21.78 -16.24 -16.38
N ASP A 767 21.95 -16.90 -17.53
CA ASP A 767 22.49 -16.29 -18.73
C ASP A 767 21.40 -15.62 -19.58
N CYS A 768 21.79 -15.00 -20.68
CA CYS A 768 20.86 -14.39 -21.63
C CYS A 768 19.83 -15.39 -22.20
N ALA A 769 20.19 -16.66 -22.38
CA ALA A 769 19.26 -17.65 -22.90
C ALA A 769 18.12 -17.92 -21.91
N ALA A 770 18.44 -18.07 -20.62
CA ALA A 770 17.47 -18.23 -19.55
C ALA A 770 16.57 -16.99 -19.39
N VAL A 771 17.16 -15.78 -19.36
CA VAL A 771 16.41 -14.52 -19.24
C VAL A 771 15.45 -14.33 -20.43
N ASN A 772 15.93 -14.55 -21.66
CA ASN A 772 15.11 -14.40 -22.86
C ASN A 772 14.02 -15.48 -22.97
N ALA A 773 14.30 -16.71 -22.54
CA ALA A 773 13.31 -17.78 -22.47
C ALA A 773 12.19 -17.45 -21.46
N CYS A 774 12.54 -16.94 -20.28
CA CYS A 774 11.56 -16.47 -19.30
C CYS A 774 10.71 -15.34 -19.87
N ARG A 775 11.34 -14.34 -20.51
CA ARG A 775 10.62 -13.21 -21.10
C ARG A 775 9.65 -13.64 -22.20
N ALA A 776 10.08 -14.55 -23.07
CA ALA A 776 9.24 -15.11 -24.13
C ALA A 776 8.04 -15.86 -23.54
N GLY A 777 8.25 -16.74 -22.56
CA GLY A 777 7.18 -17.47 -21.88
C GLY A 777 6.20 -16.54 -21.15
N PHE A 778 6.69 -15.48 -20.52
CA PHE A 778 5.84 -14.48 -19.88
C PHE A 778 4.94 -13.75 -20.90
N GLY A 779 5.50 -13.33 -22.03
CA GLY A 779 4.75 -12.72 -23.13
C GLY A 779 3.75 -13.69 -23.77
N GLU A 780 4.05 -14.99 -23.80
CA GLU A 780 3.07 -16.02 -24.18
C GLU A 780 1.88 -16.07 -23.22
N LEU A 781 2.12 -16.05 -21.91
CA LEU A 781 1.05 -16.05 -20.89
C LEU A 781 0.17 -14.80 -20.98
N LEU A 782 0.75 -13.61 -21.18
CA LEU A 782 -0.01 -12.37 -21.41
C LEU A 782 -0.88 -12.47 -22.67
N ARG A 783 -0.33 -12.96 -23.79
CA ARG A 783 -1.08 -13.12 -25.04
C ARG A 783 -2.20 -14.14 -24.90
N ILE A 784 -1.99 -15.21 -24.13
CA ILE A 784 -3.04 -16.19 -23.81
C ILE A 784 -4.14 -15.56 -22.96
N ARG A 785 -3.79 -14.85 -21.88
CA ARG A 785 -4.77 -14.14 -21.05
C ARG A 785 -5.61 -13.16 -21.87
N ALA A 786 -4.96 -12.41 -22.76
CA ALA A 786 -5.62 -11.46 -23.65
C ALA A 786 -6.40 -12.13 -24.79
N SER A 787 -6.13 -13.41 -25.09
CA SER A 787 -6.69 -14.07 -26.26
C SER A 787 -8.18 -14.30 -26.13
N SER A 788 -8.71 -14.53 -24.93
CA SER A 788 -10.11 -14.96 -24.70
C SER A 788 -10.73 -14.33 -23.44
N PRO A 789 -12.04 -14.01 -23.45
CA PRO A 789 -12.77 -13.64 -22.24
C PRO A 789 -12.78 -14.71 -21.14
N ALA A 790 -12.41 -15.96 -21.47
CA ALA A 790 -12.33 -17.07 -20.52
C ALA A 790 -11.51 -16.75 -19.28
N PHE A 791 -10.43 -15.97 -19.42
CA PHE A 791 -9.53 -15.64 -18.31
C PHE A 791 -9.99 -14.43 -17.48
N ALA A 792 -11.19 -13.91 -17.75
CA ALA A 792 -11.70 -12.71 -17.08
C ALA A 792 -13.24 -12.60 -17.15
N LEU A 793 -13.95 -13.57 -16.55
CA LEU A 793 -15.40 -13.71 -16.58
C LEU A 793 -16.18 -12.63 -15.79
N GLY A 794 -15.48 -11.78 -15.03
CA GLY A 794 -16.01 -10.54 -14.42
C GLY A 794 -16.99 -10.70 -13.25
N ALA A 795 -17.84 -11.73 -13.26
CA ALA A 795 -18.88 -11.96 -12.25
C ALA A 795 -18.77 -13.36 -11.64
N ALA A 796 -19.03 -13.47 -10.32
CA ALA A 796 -18.98 -14.75 -9.62
C ALA A 796 -19.94 -15.80 -10.19
N ALA A 797 -21.11 -15.38 -10.69
CA ALA A 797 -22.06 -16.29 -11.32
C ALA A 797 -21.52 -16.91 -12.62
N GLU A 798 -20.76 -16.14 -13.41
CA GLU A 798 -20.10 -16.65 -14.62
C GLU A 798 -18.98 -17.62 -14.27
N VAL A 799 -18.14 -17.28 -13.28
CA VAL A 799 -17.08 -18.17 -12.80
C VAL A 799 -17.67 -19.49 -12.30
N ARG A 800 -18.68 -19.47 -11.43
CA ARG A 800 -19.34 -20.70 -10.92
C ARG A 800 -19.96 -21.55 -12.02
N ARG A 801 -20.49 -20.92 -13.08
CA ARG A 801 -21.16 -21.66 -14.16
C ARG A 801 -20.17 -22.31 -15.12
N ARG A 802 -19.04 -21.64 -15.38
CA ARG A 802 -18.15 -21.97 -16.50
C ARG A 802 -16.83 -22.58 -16.08
N LEU A 803 -16.29 -22.17 -14.93
CA LEU A 803 -15.01 -22.64 -14.41
C LEU A 803 -15.24 -23.88 -13.54
N SER A 804 -14.45 -24.91 -13.77
CA SER A 804 -14.41 -26.13 -12.96
C SER A 804 -12.97 -26.63 -12.80
N PHE A 805 -12.74 -27.49 -11.80
CA PHE A 805 -11.45 -28.13 -11.57
C PHE A 805 -11.59 -29.66 -11.70
N PRO A 806 -11.35 -30.25 -12.89
CA PRO A 806 -11.34 -31.70 -13.06
C PRO A 806 -10.33 -32.40 -12.13
N GLY A 807 -10.67 -33.61 -11.68
CA GLY A 807 -9.80 -34.44 -10.87
C GLY A 807 -8.45 -34.66 -11.55
N SER A 808 -7.37 -34.32 -10.85
CA SER A 808 -5.99 -34.32 -11.34
C SER A 808 -5.09 -35.10 -10.38
N ALA A 809 -3.91 -35.53 -10.82
CA ALA A 809 -2.93 -36.13 -9.91
C ALA A 809 -2.35 -35.11 -8.92
N GLU A 810 -1.72 -35.63 -7.87
CA GLU A 810 -1.02 -34.82 -6.87
C GLU A 810 0.06 -33.93 -7.54
N GLY A 811 0.04 -32.64 -7.22
CA GLY A 811 0.95 -31.66 -7.85
C GLY A 811 0.53 -31.18 -9.24
N VAL A 812 -0.65 -31.60 -9.73
CA VAL A 812 -1.24 -31.12 -10.98
C VAL A 812 -2.58 -30.45 -10.70
N ILE A 813 -2.80 -29.28 -11.30
CA ILE A 813 -4.10 -28.59 -11.26
C ILE A 813 -4.62 -28.47 -12.69
N THR A 814 -5.84 -28.95 -12.94
CA THR A 814 -6.55 -28.71 -14.19
C THR A 814 -7.67 -27.70 -13.95
N MET A 815 -7.66 -26.60 -14.68
CA MET A 815 -8.72 -25.59 -14.71
C MET A 815 -9.42 -25.65 -16.07
N HIS A 816 -10.70 -25.98 -16.09
CA HIS A 816 -11.51 -26.06 -17.30
C HIS A 816 -12.56 -24.96 -17.32
N ILE A 817 -12.67 -24.24 -18.45
CA ILE A 817 -13.58 -23.11 -18.64
C ILE A 817 -14.43 -23.34 -19.88
N ASP A 818 -15.75 -23.42 -19.71
CA ASP A 818 -16.73 -23.44 -20.80
C ASP A 818 -16.89 -22.03 -21.40
N THR A 819 -16.48 -21.89 -22.66
CA THR A 819 -16.53 -20.63 -23.42
C THR A 819 -17.68 -20.58 -24.42
N THR A 820 -18.60 -21.55 -24.39
CA THR A 820 -19.80 -21.57 -25.24
C THR A 820 -20.60 -20.27 -25.06
N GLY A 821 -20.82 -19.57 -26.17
CA GLY A 821 -21.49 -18.27 -26.19
C GLY A 821 -20.68 -17.09 -25.66
N LEU A 822 -19.41 -17.29 -25.27
CA LEU A 822 -18.48 -16.21 -24.87
C LEU A 822 -17.39 -15.96 -25.92
N ASP A 823 -16.83 -17.03 -26.48
CA ASP A 823 -15.77 -16.96 -27.48
C ASP A 823 -16.27 -17.57 -28.79
N PRO A 824 -16.25 -16.83 -29.92
CA PRO A 824 -16.72 -17.37 -31.19
C PRO A 824 -15.77 -18.44 -31.78
N ARG A 825 -14.54 -18.57 -31.27
CA ARG A 825 -13.54 -19.49 -31.81
C ARG A 825 -13.52 -20.84 -31.08
N TRP A 826 -13.85 -20.84 -29.80
CA TRP A 826 -13.65 -21.98 -28.92
C TRP A 826 -14.88 -22.24 -28.04
N THR A 827 -15.22 -23.51 -27.84
CA THR A 827 -16.25 -23.94 -26.89
C THR A 827 -15.71 -24.19 -25.50
N SER A 828 -14.41 -24.44 -25.36
CA SER A 828 -13.77 -24.51 -24.06
C SER A 828 -12.29 -24.15 -24.10
N VAL A 829 -11.78 -23.76 -22.93
CA VAL A 829 -10.36 -23.58 -22.65
C VAL A 829 -10.00 -24.44 -21.43
N THR A 830 -8.96 -25.27 -21.54
CA THR A 830 -8.47 -26.09 -20.42
C THR A 830 -7.01 -25.76 -20.15
N VAL A 831 -6.69 -25.36 -18.92
CA VAL A 831 -5.32 -25.11 -18.46
C VAL A 831 -4.89 -26.25 -17.54
N VAL A 832 -3.74 -26.84 -17.80
CA VAL A 832 -3.12 -27.83 -16.92
C VAL A 832 -1.83 -27.25 -16.37
N PHE A 833 -1.75 -27.07 -15.06
CA PHE A 833 -0.58 -26.66 -14.32
C PHE A 833 0.11 -27.91 -13.75
N ASN A 834 1.16 -28.39 -14.40
CA ASN A 834 1.94 -29.52 -13.91
C ASN A 834 3.17 -29.03 -13.15
N ALA A 835 3.12 -29.01 -11.81
CA ALA A 835 4.24 -28.59 -10.98
C ALA A 835 5.24 -29.71 -10.67
N THR A 836 4.96 -30.93 -11.13
CA THR A 836 5.76 -32.12 -10.82
C THR A 836 7.01 -32.21 -11.72
N PRO A 837 8.04 -32.97 -11.31
CA PRO A 837 9.18 -33.29 -12.16
C PRO A 837 8.89 -34.40 -13.18
N TYR A 838 7.63 -34.79 -13.39
CA TYR A 838 7.23 -35.89 -14.26
C TYR A 838 6.20 -35.41 -15.30
N ALA A 839 6.22 -36.01 -16.48
CA ALA A 839 5.14 -35.83 -17.44
C ALA A 839 3.83 -36.43 -16.91
N HIS A 840 2.71 -35.78 -17.19
CA HIS A 840 1.39 -36.21 -16.74
C HIS A 840 0.40 -36.29 -17.92
N THR A 841 -0.56 -37.21 -17.84
CA THR A 841 -1.70 -37.28 -18.78
C THR A 841 -2.99 -37.05 -18.03
N GLN A 842 -3.61 -35.89 -18.25
CA GLN A 842 -4.89 -35.52 -17.65
C GLN A 842 -6.04 -36.12 -18.48
N ALA A 843 -6.86 -36.97 -17.85
CA ALA A 843 -8.05 -37.51 -18.50
C ALA A 843 -9.17 -36.45 -18.57
N MET A 844 -9.72 -36.24 -19.75
CA MET A 844 -10.88 -35.36 -19.98
C MET A 844 -11.91 -36.05 -20.90
N PRO A 845 -12.59 -37.12 -20.45
CA PRO A 845 -13.49 -37.90 -21.31
C PRO A 845 -14.64 -37.08 -21.90
N GLY A 846 -15.06 -35.99 -21.25
CA GLY A 846 -16.05 -35.05 -21.79
C GLY A 846 -15.59 -34.29 -23.05
N LEU A 847 -14.29 -34.34 -23.35
CA LEU A 847 -13.70 -33.77 -24.57
C LEU A 847 -13.45 -34.82 -25.66
N ALA A 848 -13.74 -36.10 -25.42
CA ALA A 848 -13.60 -37.14 -26.43
C ALA A 848 -14.48 -36.83 -27.66
N GLY A 849 -13.93 -37.06 -28.86
CA GLY A 849 -14.57 -36.73 -30.14
C GLY A 849 -14.61 -35.24 -30.49
N ARG A 850 -14.12 -34.34 -29.62
CA ARG A 850 -14.01 -32.90 -29.92
C ARG A 850 -12.75 -32.59 -30.72
N ALA A 851 -12.79 -31.53 -31.51
CA ALA A 851 -11.61 -30.98 -32.19
C ALA A 851 -10.81 -30.09 -31.22
N GLY A 852 -10.00 -30.71 -30.36
CA GLY A 852 -9.10 -30.05 -29.42
C GLY A 852 -7.68 -29.85 -29.96
N SER A 853 -6.97 -28.85 -29.44
CA SER A 853 -5.55 -28.63 -29.74
C SER A 853 -4.88 -27.80 -28.65
N LEU A 854 -3.54 -27.88 -28.56
CA LEU A 854 -2.75 -26.92 -27.79
C LEU A 854 -3.02 -25.48 -28.29
N HIS A 855 -3.10 -24.50 -27.41
CA HIS A 855 -3.45 -23.12 -27.74
C HIS A 855 -2.52 -22.57 -28.82
N PRO A 856 -3.02 -21.79 -29.82
CA PRO A 856 -2.21 -21.36 -30.96
C PRO A 856 -0.91 -20.62 -30.61
N VAL A 857 -0.91 -19.88 -29.49
CA VAL A 857 0.30 -19.22 -28.96
C VAL A 857 1.35 -20.25 -28.57
N GLN A 858 0.98 -21.28 -27.80
CA GLN A 858 1.93 -22.29 -27.31
C GLN A 858 2.38 -23.27 -28.40
N ARG A 859 1.57 -23.54 -29.43
CA ARG A 859 2.03 -24.30 -30.62
C ARG A 859 3.19 -23.63 -31.34
N ARG A 860 3.30 -22.31 -31.23
CA ARG A 860 4.38 -21.49 -31.78
C ARG A 860 5.40 -21.08 -30.72
N SER A 861 5.35 -21.68 -29.53
CA SER A 861 6.26 -21.35 -28.44
C SER A 861 7.71 -21.61 -28.84
N ALA A 862 8.60 -20.77 -28.29
CA ALA A 862 10.04 -21.00 -28.37
C ALA A 862 10.50 -22.15 -27.45
N ASP A 863 9.73 -22.49 -26.41
CA ASP A 863 10.02 -23.64 -25.55
C ASP A 863 9.55 -24.94 -26.24
N PRO A 864 10.48 -25.84 -26.64
CA PRO A 864 10.10 -27.10 -27.27
C PRO A 864 9.34 -28.03 -26.32
N VAL A 865 9.48 -27.87 -24.99
CA VAL A 865 8.81 -28.71 -24.01
C VAL A 865 7.31 -28.46 -24.03
N VAL A 866 6.84 -27.22 -23.87
CA VAL A 866 5.39 -26.95 -23.94
C VAL A 866 4.78 -27.34 -25.29
N ARG A 867 5.53 -27.23 -26.40
CA ARG A 867 5.07 -27.70 -27.73
C ARG A 867 4.83 -29.20 -27.80
N GLY A 868 5.48 -29.99 -26.95
CA GLY A 868 5.27 -31.43 -26.82
C GLY A 868 3.93 -31.79 -26.16
N SER A 869 3.21 -30.82 -25.62
CA SER A 869 1.88 -31.03 -25.04
C SER A 869 0.87 -31.43 -26.11
N ALA A 870 0.07 -32.46 -25.86
CA ALA A 870 -0.77 -33.09 -26.87
C ALA A 870 -2.21 -33.31 -26.39
N PHE A 871 -3.15 -33.21 -27.32
CA PHE A 871 -4.56 -33.54 -27.15
C PHE A 871 -4.86 -34.82 -27.93
N ASP A 872 -5.39 -35.84 -27.27
CA ASP A 872 -5.88 -37.05 -27.91
C ASP A 872 -7.40 -36.93 -28.18
N PRO A 873 -7.85 -36.80 -29.44
CA PRO A 873 -9.26 -36.69 -29.77
C PRO A 873 -10.06 -37.95 -29.50
N ALA A 874 -9.44 -39.13 -29.45
CA ALA A 874 -10.17 -40.38 -29.23
C ALA A 874 -10.63 -40.51 -27.77
N THR A 875 -9.79 -40.05 -26.83
CA THR A 875 -10.03 -40.21 -25.39
C THR A 875 -10.32 -38.88 -24.68
N GLY A 876 -10.00 -37.75 -25.32
CA GLY A 876 -9.98 -36.42 -24.70
C GLY A 876 -8.75 -36.19 -23.81
N ALA A 877 -7.79 -37.12 -23.74
CA ALA A 877 -6.65 -36.99 -22.84
C ALA A 877 -5.69 -35.84 -23.22
N LEU A 878 -5.14 -35.18 -22.20
CA LEU A 878 -4.18 -34.08 -22.34
C LEU A 878 -2.82 -34.49 -21.77
N SER A 879 -1.83 -34.70 -22.63
CA SER A 879 -0.45 -34.98 -22.19
C SER A 879 0.31 -33.68 -21.99
N VAL A 880 0.90 -33.51 -20.80
CA VAL A 880 1.59 -32.29 -20.37
C VAL A 880 2.93 -32.66 -19.73
N PRO A 881 4.07 -32.19 -20.27
CA PRO A 881 5.38 -32.46 -19.70
C PRO A 881 5.55 -31.95 -18.28
N GLU A 882 6.64 -32.35 -17.63
CA GLU A 882 7.04 -31.87 -16.32
C GLU A 882 7.16 -30.33 -16.26
N ARG A 883 6.86 -29.75 -15.10
CA ARG A 883 7.03 -28.31 -14.81
C ARG A 883 6.41 -27.38 -15.87
N THR A 884 5.32 -27.79 -16.49
CA THR A 884 4.75 -27.11 -17.67
C THR A 884 3.33 -26.64 -17.39
N VAL A 885 3.00 -25.45 -17.89
CA VAL A 885 1.62 -24.97 -17.96
C VAL A 885 1.17 -25.03 -19.41
N ALA A 886 0.25 -25.95 -19.71
CA ALA A 886 -0.29 -26.14 -21.06
C ALA A 886 -1.75 -25.70 -21.14
N VAL A 887 -2.08 -24.91 -22.16
CA VAL A 887 -3.42 -24.39 -22.42
C VAL A 887 -3.96 -25.06 -23.67
N PHE A 888 -5.08 -25.75 -23.57
CA PHE A 888 -5.76 -26.42 -24.66
C PHE A 888 -7.07 -25.69 -24.98
N VAL A 889 -7.45 -25.70 -26.25
CA VAL A 889 -8.71 -25.11 -26.73
C VAL A 889 -9.45 -26.12 -27.58
N THR A 890 -10.78 -26.17 -27.45
CA THR A 890 -11.65 -26.99 -28.31
C THR A 890 -12.42 -26.09 -29.26
N ALA A 891 -12.43 -26.44 -30.55
CA ALA A 891 -13.20 -25.69 -31.55
C ALA A 891 -14.71 -25.76 -31.25
N GLY A 892 -15.41 -24.68 -31.63
CA GLY A 892 -16.85 -24.57 -31.48
C GLY A 892 -17.67 -25.22 -32.57
#